data_AF-G2ZA44-F1
#
_entry.id   AF-G2ZA44-F1
#
_cell.length_a   1.000
_cell.length_b   1.000
_cell.length_c   1.000
_cell.angle_alpha   90.00
_cell.angle_beta   90.00
_cell.angle_gamma   90.00
#
_symmetry.space_group_name_H-M   'P 1'
#
loop_
_entity.id
_entity.type
_entity.pdbx_description
1 polymer ?
#
loop_
_entity_poly.entity_id
_entity_poly.type
_entity_poly.pdbx_seq_one_letter_code
_entity_poly.pdbx_strand_id
1 'polypeptide(L)'
;MLDVNNFEYMKIGLASPDKIRSWSHGEVKKPETINYRTLKPERDGLFCERIFGPMKDWECSCGKYKRVRYKGVVCDRCGVEVTKSKVRRERMGHIELAAPVSHIWYFKGIPSRMGLVMDMSPRALEEIIYFASYVVTEPGDTPLEKKQLLSEREYRVYREKYGKGFSAGMGAEAIKKILADIDLEKETNDLKEELKSAQGQRRTRAIRRLEVMEAFRNSGNNPSWMVLDVLPVIPPEIRPMVQLEGGRFATSDLNDLYRRVINRNNRLKRLLDLGAPNIIVQNEKRMLQEAVDALIDNGRRGRPVTGPGNRPLKSLSHMLKGKQGRFRQNLLGKRVDYSGRSVIVVGPNLKMYQCGLPKEMALELFKPFVMKELVGRGLAHNIKSAKRKIERMSPEIWDVLEEVIREHPVLLNRAPTLHRLGIQAFEPTLVEGRAIRLHPLVCTAYNADFDGDQMAVHVPLSAEAQAEARILMLAAQNILNPKDGKPVVTPSQDMVLGNYYLTLERENAVGEGTIFKDINEAQLAYQNGYVHLHSRIAVFAGSIPNERFTDEQRNQLLITTVGKLIFNTILPKSFPYINEPTKFNLEIETPEKYFVDTTTDVRAHIAAQELIDPFKKKILGNIIAEVFKKFHITETSKMLDRMKDLGFKISTKAGMTVGIADILTLEEKHEILEKAHDTVEKITKSFRRGLITDDERYERVIAVWNAAKDEIQGKLILSLDRLNPIFMMQDSGARGNISNFTQLAGMRGLMADPSGRIVELPITSNFREGLTVLEYFISTHGARKGLTDTALKTADSGYLTRRLVDVAQDVIIREDDCGTDRGLTIKAIREGTEIIEPLEERLEGRYSRKTIRHPETNEVIARENDLITEAIATQIVEAGIEEVTIRSAFTCNTKHGVCKKCYGKNLATGTEVEVGEAVGIIAAQSIGEPGTQLTMRTFHTGGVAGDDITQGLPRIQEIFEARNPKGQAIITEVGGEVVSIEEGRDRQQEITIQGTDDRRSYNIPYTARLRVEEGSIVERGEALTEGSVDPKALIRVRDVLSVQEYLLAEVQKVYRMQGVEIGDKHVEVMVRQMLRKIRVMDTGDTNILPGTLMDIHTFTEANREAILSGSQPATGRPVLLGITKASLETDSFLSAASFQETTRVLTDAAIKGKRDELLGLKENVILGKLVPAGTGIGRYRKLKSEVIKETAEVTDEITNI
;
A
#
# COMPACT_ATOMS: atom_id res chain seq x y z
N MET A 1 -8.67 35.05 -16.86
CA MET A 1 -8.58 33.60 -16.56
C MET A 1 -8.36 33.50 -15.07
N LEU A 2 -9.18 32.73 -14.35
CA LEU A 2 -8.87 32.36 -12.96
C LEU A 2 -7.46 31.76 -12.94
N ASP A 3 -6.63 32.18 -11.98
CA ASP A 3 -5.39 31.48 -11.70
C ASP A 3 -5.76 30.03 -11.39
N VAL A 4 -5.37 29.11 -12.26
CA VAL A 4 -5.81 27.69 -12.24
C VAL A 4 -5.34 27.00 -10.96
N ASN A 5 -4.44 27.62 -10.20
CA ASN A 5 -3.97 27.10 -8.92
C ASN A 5 -4.86 27.50 -7.71
N ASN A 6 -5.76 28.48 -7.88
CA ASN A 6 -6.59 29.05 -6.80
C ASN A 6 -8.07 28.67 -6.93
N PHE A 7 -8.38 27.37 -6.82
CA PHE A 7 -9.76 26.89 -6.64
C PHE A 7 -9.84 25.92 -5.46
N GLU A 8 -10.93 26.00 -4.70
CA GLU A 8 -11.14 25.23 -3.47
C GLU A 8 -11.88 23.92 -3.72
N TYR A 9 -12.78 23.89 -4.70
CA TYR A 9 -13.64 22.74 -4.97
C TYR A 9 -13.81 22.48 -6.48
N MET A 10 -14.22 21.25 -6.82
CA MET A 10 -14.58 20.86 -8.18
C MET A 10 -15.99 20.29 -8.24
N LYS A 11 -16.82 20.78 -9.17
CA LYS A 11 -18.20 20.28 -9.38
C LYS A 11 -18.29 19.50 -10.70
N ILE A 12 -19.05 18.41 -10.68
CA ILE A 12 -19.44 17.63 -11.87
C ILE A 12 -20.96 17.63 -12.02
N GLY A 13 -21.46 17.62 -13.25
CA GLY A 13 -22.89 17.65 -13.56
C GLY A 13 -23.17 17.24 -15.01
N LEU A 14 -24.44 17.10 -15.35
CA LEU A 14 -24.87 16.90 -16.74
C LEU A 14 -24.67 18.17 -17.55
N ALA A 15 -24.31 18.04 -18.83
CA ALA A 15 -24.17 19.16 -19.73
C ALA A 15 -25.44 19.33 -20.58
N SER A 16 -26.09 20.48 -20.49
CA SER A 16 -27.22 20.80 -21.37
C SER A 16 -26.74 21.03 -22.81
N PRO A 17 -27.62 20.87 -23.82
CA PRO A 17 -27.28 21.17 -25.21
C PRO A 17 -26.72 22.57 -25.41
N ASP A 18 -27.30 23.58 -24.75
CA ASP A 18 -26.85 24.97 -24.84
C ASP A 18 -25.50 25.18 -24.17
N LYS A 19 -25.22 24.45 -23.08
CA LYS A 19 -23.91 24.46 -22.45
C LYS A 19 -22.84 23.90 -23.40
N ILE A 20 -23.14 22.80 -24.10
CA ILE A 20 -22.24 22.21 -25.10
C ILE A 20 -21.98 23.20 -26.24
N ARG A 21 -23.01 23.89 -26.73
CA ARG A 21 -22.86 24.95 -27.75
C ARG A 21 -22.00 26.10 -27.25
N SER A 22 -22.15 26.51 -25.99
CA SER A 22 -21.36 27.59 -25.37
C SER A 22 -19.85 27.28 -25.28
N TRP A 23 -19.48 26.00 -25.18
CA TRP A 23 -18.08 25.59 -25.18
C TRP A 23 -17.47 25.56 -26.58
N SER A 24 -18.31 25.45 -27.60
CA SER A 24 -17.87 25.24 -28.96
C SER A 24 -17.45 26.55 -29.64
N HIS A 25 -16.36 26.48 -30.40
CA HIS A 25 -15.89 27.57 -31.25
C HIS A 25 -16.35 27.40 -32.72
N GLY A 26 -17.13 26.37 -33.03
CA GLY A 26 -17.68 26.13 -34.35
C GLY A 26 -18.19 24.70 -34.58
N GLU A 27 -19.12 24.57 -35.52
CA GLU A 27 -19.72 23.29 -35.93
C GLU A 27 -18.83 22.55 -36.93
N VAL A 28 -18.57 21.25 -36.68
CA VAL A 28 -17.86 20.36 -37.59
C VAL A 28 -18.87 19.67 -38.51
N LYS A 29 -18.83 20.01 -39.80
CA LYS A 29 -19.77 19.47 -40.80
C LYS A 29 -19.16 18.36 -41.65
N LYS A 30 -17.84 18.39 -41.82
CA LYS A 30 -17.13 17.56 -42.78
C LYS A 30 -16.32 16.46 -42.08
N PRO A 31 -16.37 15.21 -42.57
CA PRO A 31 -15.63 14.07 -42.00
C PRO A 31 -14.13 14.12 -42.29
N GLU A 32 -13.70 14.93 -43.26
CA GLU A 32 -12.32 15.02 -43.70
C GLU A 32 -11.40 15.61 -42.62
N THR A 33 -10.15 15.16 -42.59
CA THR A 33 -9.15 15.59 -41.60
C THR A 33 -8.21 16.64 -42.20
N ILE A 34 -7.24 16.19 -42.99
CA ILE A 34 -6.29 17.01 -43.74
C ILE A 34 -6.35 16.65 -45.21
N ASN A 35 -5.96 17.60 -46.05
CA ASN A 35 -5.74 17.34 -47.46
C ASN A 35 -4.40 16.59 -47.63
N TYR A 36 -4.44 15.37 -48.17
CA TYR A 36 -3.23 14.54 -48.31
C TYR A 36 -2.18 15.13 -49.26
N ARG A 37 -2.56 16.03 -50.18
CA ARG A 37 -1.62 16.67 -51.11
C ARG A 37 -0.96 17.90 -50.52
N THR A 38 -1.74 18.76 -49.86
CA THR A 38 -1.24 20.05 -49.33
C THR A 38 -0.82 19.97 -47.87
N LEU A 39 -1.15 18.87 -47.18
CA LEU A 39 -0.97 18.66 -45.74
C LEU A 39 -1.66 19.72 -44.87
N LYS A 40 -2.57 20.51 -45.45
CA LYS A 40 -3.34 21.53 -44.73
C LYS A 40 -4.66 20.93 -44.20
N PRO A 41 -5.13 21.37 -43.03
CA PRO A 41 -6.45 21.00 -42.54
C PRO A 41 -7.58 21.43 -43.47
N GLU A 42 -8.57 20.56 -43.64
CA GLU A 42 -9.73 20.85 -44.46
C GLU A 42 -10.67 21.85 -43.77
N ARG A 43 -11.35 22.67 -44.57
CA ARG A 43 -12.34 23.64 -44.08
C ARG A 43 -13.57 22.89 -43.57
N ASP A 44 -14.04 23.23 -42.36
CA ASP A 44 -15.13 22.59 -41.63
C ASP A 44 -14.91 21.10 -41.29
N GLY A 45 -13.69 20.61 -41.52
CA GLY A 45 -13.27 19.26 -41.16
C GLY A 45 -12.82 19.13 -39.70
N LEU A 46 -12.44 17.91 -39.32
CA LEU A 46 -12.04 17.57 -37.95
C LEU A 46 -10.78 18.29 -37.45
N PHE A 47 -9.98 18.90 -38.32
CA PHE A 47 -8.77 19.65 -37.96
C PHE A 47 -8.84 21.14 -38.33
N CYS A 48 -10.02 21.64 -38.73
CA CYS A 48 -10.21 22.97 -39.30
C CYS A 48 -9.56 24.09 -38.49
N GLU A 49 -8.72 24.91 -39.13
CA GLU A 49 -8.05 26.05 -38.48
C GLU A 49 -9.02 27.17 -38.06
N ARG A 50 -10.17 27.29 -38.74
CA ARG A 50 -11.19 28.30 -38.39
C ARG A 50 -11.83 28.01 -37.03
N ILE A 51 -12.09 26.73 -36.74
CA ILE A 51 -12.76 26.29 -35.51
C ILE A 51 -11.74 26.18 -34.36
N PHE A 52 -10.63 25.48 -34.61
CA PHE A 52 -9.69 25.12 -33.56
C PHE A 52 -8.54 26.13 -33.36
N GLY A 53 -8.31 27.03 -34.30
CA GLY A 53 -7.19 27.99 -34.29
C GLY A 53 -6.07 27.65 -35.28
N PRO A 54 -5.06 28.52 -35.44
CA PRO A 54 -4.03 28.39 -36.47
C PRO A 54 -3.01 27.28 -36.18
N MET A 55 -2.45 26.62 -37.21
CA MET A 55 -1.39 25.62 -37.01
C MET A 55 -0.03 26.24 -36.64
N LYS A 56 0.24 27.45 -37.10
CA LYS A 56 1.49 28.18 -36.85
C LYS A 56 1.22 29.38 -35.97
N ASP A 57 2.18 29.68 -35.10
CA ASP A 57 2.09 30.84 -34.21
C ASP A 57 1.98 32.14 -35.01
N TRP A 58 0.94 32.92 -34.73
CA TRP A 58 0.73 34.26 -35.31
C TRP A 58 0.63 34.27 -36.84
N GLU A 59 0.16 33.18 -37.45
CA GLU A 59 -0.04 33.06 -38.90
C GLU A 59 -1.43 32.48 -39.22
N CYS A 60 -2.18 33.14 -40.10
CA CYS A 60 -3.45 32.62 -40.60
C CYS A 60 -3.24 31.57 -41.71
N SER A 61 -4.22 30.69 -41.93
CA SER A 61 -4.11 29.55 -42.88
C SER A 61 -3.73 29.93 -44.32
N CYS A 62 -4.21 31.09 -44.80
CA CYS A 62 -3.94 31.59 -46.15
C CYS A 62 -2.62 32.38 -46.26
N GLY A 63 -1.97 32.71 -45.15
CA GLY A 63 -0.73 33.46 -45.10
C GLY A 63 -0.85 34.97 -45.34
N LYS A 64 -2.07 35.55 -45.44
CA LYS A 64 -2.29 37.01 -45.59
C LYS A 64 -1.78 37.78 -44.36
N TYR A 65 -2.19 37.36 -43.17
CA TYR A 65 -1.73 37.92 -41.90
C TYR A 65 -0.67 37.00 -41.28
N LYS A 66 0.51 37.57 -41.04
CA LYS A 66 1.68 36.93 -40.41
C LYS A 66 2.30 37.89 -39.40
N ARG A 67 2.90 37.35 -38.34
CA ARG A 67 3.58 38.06 -37.24
C ARG A 67 2.64 38.56 -36.14
N VAL A 68 3.23 38.78 -34.95
CA VAL A 68 2.54 39.14 -33.71
C VAL A 68 1.72 40.43 -33.80
N ARG A 69 2.07 41.37 -34.70
CA ARG A 69 1.37 42.65 -34.87
C ARG A 69 -0.12 42.52 -35.22
N TYR A 70 -0.55 41.39 -35.79
CA TYR A 70 -1.94 41.11 -36.13
C TYR A 70 -2.66 40.25 -35.07
N LYS A 71 -2.14 40.19 -33.84
CA LYS A 71 -2.74 39.44 -32.73
C LYS A 71 -4.23 39.75 -32.58
N GLY A 72 -5.07 38.71 -32.58
CA GLY A 72 -6.51 38.82 -32.41
C GLY A 72 -7.28 39.22 -33.67
N VAL A 73 -6.61 39.53 -34.78
CA VAL A 73 -7.28 39.84 -36.05
C VAL A 73 -7.80 38.54 -36.67
N VAL A 74 -9.09 38.51 -37.00
CA VAL A 74 -9.71 37.42 -37.76
C VAL A 74 -9.49 37.69 -39.25
N CYS A 75 -8.88 36.73 -39.95
CA CYS A 75 -8.62 36.90 -41.37
C CYS A 75 -9.91 36.91 -42.20
N ASP A 76 -10.13 37.95 -42.98
CA ASP A 76 -11.24 38.11 -43.92
C ASP A 76 -11.29 37.01 -45.01
N ARG A 77 -10.13 36.50 -45.45
CA ARG A 77 -10.06 35.48 -46.50
C ARG A 77 -10.32 34.06 -45.99
N CYS A 78 -9.75 33.67 -44.86
CA CYS A 78 -9.83 32.29 -44.35
C CYS A 78 -10.63 32.12 -43.05
N GLY A 79 -11.05 33.22 -42.41
CA GLY A 79 -11.81 33.22 -41.16
C GLY A 79 -11.01 32.77 -39.93
N VAL A 80 -9.69 32.57 -40.06
CA VAL A 80 -8.84 32.11 -38.96
C VAL A 80 -8.34 33.31 -38.16
N GLU A 81 -8.50 33.23 -36.85
CA GLU A 81 -7.96 34.21 -35.90
C GLU A 81 -6.44 34.05 -35.75
N VAL A 82 -5.71 35.16 -35.85
CA VAL A 82 -4.25 35.18 -35.67
C VAL A 82 -3.91 35.17 -34.18
N THR A 83 -3.61 33.98 -33.66
CA THR A 83 -3.23 33.74 -32.27
C THR A 83 -2.13 32.69 -32.18
N LYS A 84 -1.74 32.28 -30.96
CA LYS A 84 -0.79 31.17 -30.77
C LYS A 84 -1.44 29.84 -31.17
N SER A 85 -0.67 28.93 -31.75
CA SER A 85 -1.19 27.60 -32.16
C SER A 85 -1.66 26.77 -30.96
N LYS A 86 -1.10 27.00 -29.77
CA LYS A 86 -1.47 26.35 -28.50
C LYS A 86 -2.98 26.34 -28.22
N VAL A 87 -3.75 27.32 -28.71
CA VAL A 87 -5.21 27.34 -28.54
C VAL A 87 -5.91 26.11 -29.16
N ARG A 88 -5.26 25.43 -30.12
CA ARG A 88 -5.73 24.18 -30.73
C ARG A 88 -5.79 23.00 -29.76
N ARG A 89 -5.22 23.15 -28.57
CA ARG A 89 -5.35 22.20 -27.46
C ARG A 89 -6.55 22.45 -26.55
N GLU A 90 -7.11 23.66 -26.61
CA GLU A 90 -8.13 24.16 -25.68
C GLU A 90 -9.49 24.33 -26.35
N ARG A 91 -9.53 24.82 -27.61
CA ARG A 91 -10.78 25.08 -28.35
C ARG A 91 -11.50 23.79 -28.73
N MET A 92 -12.77 23.67 -28.37
CA MET A 92 -13.62 22.52 -28.74
C MET A 92 -14.53 22.84 -29.94
N GLY A 93 -14.90 21.79 -30.68
CA GLY A 93 -15.94 21.85 -31.72
C GLY A 93 -17.23 21.17 -31.23
N HIS A 94 -18.28 21.21 -32.05
CA HIS A 94 -19.47 20.38 -31.83
C HIS A 94 -20.02 19.83 -33.15
N ILE A 95 -20.86 18.80 -33.05
CA ILE A 95 -21.63 18.23 -34.15
C ILE A 95 -23.11 18.34 -33.78
N GLU A 96 -23.90 18.96 -34.66
CA GLU A 96 -25.35 19.03 -34.51
C GLU A 96 -25.97 17.73 -35.06
N LEU A 97 -26.55 16.91 -34.17
CA LEU A 97 -27.14 15.62 -34.56
C LEU A 97 -28.48 15.83 -35.25
N ALA A 98 -28.73 15.08 -36.32
CA ALA A 98 -29.97 15.15 -37.10
C ALA A 98 -31.16 14.52 -36.35
N ALA A 99 -30.88 13.61 -35.43
CA ALA A 99 -31.84 13.00 -34.52
C ALA A 99 -31.20 12.88 -33.13
N PRO A 100 -31.97 13.05 -32.04
CA PRO A 100 -31.50 12.82 -30.69
C PRO A 100 -30.96 11.39 -30.50
N VAL A 101 -29.95 11.25 -29.65
CA VAL A 101 -29.27 9.97 -29.38
C VAL A 101 -29.16 9.76 -27.87
N SER A 102 -29.54 8.58 -27.38
CA SER A 102 -29.42 8.26 -25.96
C SER A 102 -27.95 8.11 -25.55
N HIS A 103 -27.57 8.60 -24.37
CA HIS A 103 -26.19 8.44 -23.89
C HIS A 103 -25.99 7.07 -23.23
N ILE A 104 -25.09 6.25 -23.79
CA ILE A 104 -24.87 4.84 -23.44
C ILE A 104 -24.61 4.57 -21.94
N TRP A 105 -23.93 5.47 -21.23
CA TRP A 105 -23.66 5.29 -19.79
C TRP A 105 -24.92 5.27 -18.91
N TYR A 106 -25.90 6.12 -19.19
CA TYR A 106 -27.14 6.19 -18.38
C TYR A 106 -28.13 5.08 -18.74
N PHE A 107 -28.06 4.61 -20.00
CA PHE A 107 -28.88 3.53 -20.53
C PHE A 107 -28.37 2.13 -20.12
N LYS A 108 -27.11 1.77 -20.41
CA LYS A 108 -26.50 0.44 -20.11
C LYS A 108 -25.67 0.42 -18.81
N GLY A 109 -25.89 1.39 -17.92
CA GLY A 109 -25.35 1.37 -16.56
C GLY A 109 -25.91 0.20 -15.75
N ILE A 110 -25.16 -0.27 -14.75
CA ILE A 110 -25.66 -1.23 -13.75
C ILE A 110 -25.70 -0.49 -12.41
N PRO A 111 -26.88 -0.10 -11.90
CA PRO A 111 -28.20 -0.17 -12.53
C PRO A 111 -28.42 0.88 -13.65
N SER A 112 -29.41 0.66 -14.51
CA SER A 112 -29.78 1.63 -15.57
C SER A 112 -30.47 2.83 -14.94
N ARG A 113 -29.87 4.02 -15.07
CA ARG A 113 -30.39 5.25 -14.48
C ARG A 113 -31.65 5.71 -15.21
N MET A 114 -31.67 5.59 -16.54
CA MET A 114 -32.86 5.81 -17.35
C MET A 114 -34.01 4.86 -16.97
N GLY A 115 -33.70 3.57 -16.73
CA GLY A 115 -34.71 2.59 -16.32
C GLY A 115 -35.35 2.90 -14.97
N LEU A 116 -34.55 3.33 -13.98
CA LEU A 116 -35.06 3.71 -12.66
C LEU A 116 -35.94 4.98 -12.72
N VAL A 117 -35.54 5.97 -13.51
CA VAL A 117 -36.30 7.22 -13.67
C VAL A 117 -37.64 6.95 -14.36
N MET A 118 -37.65 6.19 -15.46
CA MET A 118 -38.90 5.93 -16.20
C MET A 118 -39.76 4.81 -15.63
N ASP A 119 -39.26 4.06 -14.65
CA ASP A 119 -39.82 2.80 -14.14
C ASP A 119 -39.93 1.68 -15.19
N MET A 120 -39.02 1.67 -16.16
CA MET A 120 -39.02 0.70 -17.26
C MET A 120 -37.87 -0.29 -17.13
N SER A 121 -38.09 -1.52 -17.62
CA SER A 121 -37.03 -2.52 -17.65
C SER A 121 -35.93 -2.12 -18.66
N PRO A 122 -34.64 -2.46 -18.41
CA PRO A 122 -33.56 -2.17 -19.36
C PRO A 122 -33.79 -2.78 -20.75
N ARG A 123 -34.48 -3.93 -20.81
CA ARG A 123 -34.84 -4.59 -22.08
C ARG A 123 -35.89 -3.79 -22.85
N ALA A 124 -36.91 -3.28 -22.18
CA ALA A 124 -37.92 -2.40 -22.79
C ALA A 124 -37.25 -1.15 -23.40
N LEU A 125 -36.34 -0.52 -22.65
CA LEU A 125 -35.61 0.65 -23.15
C LEU A 125 -34.74 0.32 -24.36
N GLU A 126 -34.10 -0.85 -24.39
CA GLU A 126 -33.32 -1.30 -25.54
C GLU A 126 -34.19 -1.49 -26.78
N GLU A 127 -35.36 -2.11 -26.63
CA GLU A 127 -36.30 -2.30 -27.74
C GLU A 127 -36.80 -0.97 -28.30
N ILE A 128 -37.05 0.04 -27.45
CA ILE A 128 -37.47 1.37 -27.88
C ILE A 128 -36.32 2.12 -28.58
N ILE A 129 -35.15 2.23 -27.92
CA ILE A 129 -34.01 3.04 -28.39
C ILE A 129 -33.50 2.54 -29.76
N TYR A 130 -33.50 1.24 -29.98
CA TYR A 130 -33.03 0.64 -31.24
C TYR A 130 -34.15 0.27 -32.22
N PHE A 131 -35.29 0.93 -32.10
CA PHE A 131 -36.39 0.90 -33.08
C PHE A 131 -37.01 -0.49 -33.31
N ALA A 132 -37.13 -1.30 -32.25
CA ALA A 132 -37.82 -2.60 -32.30
C ALA A 132 -39.30 -2.51 -31.89
N SER A 133 -39.61 -1.68 -30.89
CA SER A 133 -40.97 -1.52 -30.33
C SER A 133 -41.34 -0.05 -30.20
N TYR A 134 -42.64 0.26 -30.29
CA TYR A 134 -43.20 1.58 -30.00
C TYR A 134 -43.50 1.71 -28.50
N VAL A 135 -43.48 2.93 -27.98
CA VAL A 135 -43.92 3.27 -26.62
C VAL A 135 -44.96 4.37 -26.67
N VAL A 136 -46.05 4.19 -25.92
CA VAL A 136 -47.13 5.19 -25.80
C VAL A 136 -46.62 6.36 -24.95
N THR A 137 -46.58 7.55 -25.56
CA THR A 137 -46.18 8.81 -24.91
C THR A 137 -47.38 9.51 -24.28
N GLU A 138 -48.50 9.55 -25.01
CA GLU A 138 -49.77 10.14 -24.57
C GLU A 138 -50.90 9.16 -24.94
N PRO A 139 -51.60 8.58 -23.94
CA PRO A 139 -52.67 7.62 -24.21
C PRO A 139 -53.99 8.27 -24.68
N GLY A 140 -54.22 9.56 -24.40
CA GLY A 140 -55.48 10.24 -24.72
C GLY A 140 -56.71 9.52 -24.14
N ASP A 141 -57.80 9.46 -24.89
CA ASP A 141 -59.06 8.80 -24.50
C ASP A 141 -59.10 7.29 -24.86
N THR A 142 -57.93 6.67 -25.07
CA THR A 142 -57.83 5.25 -25.47
C THR A 142 -57.56 4.34 -24.27
N PRO A 143 -57.82 3.01 -24.37
CA PRO A 143 -57.54 2.08 -23.27
C PRO A 143 -56.04 1.78 -23.06
N LEU A 144 -55.15 2.54 -23.69
CA LEU A 144 -53.71 2.35 -23.59
C LEU A 144 -53.15 3.01 -22.35
N GLU A 145 -52.12 2.43 -21.75
CA GLU A 145 -51.42 3.01 -20.61
C GLU A 145 -50.23 3.88 -21.06
N LYS A 146 -49.93 4.94 -20.30
CA LYS A 146 -48.70 5.71 -20.51
C LYS A 146 -47.49 4.80 -20.29
N LYS A 147 -46.51 4.83 -21.20
CA LYS A 147 -45.33 3.94 -21.24
C LYS A 147 -45.61 2.48 -21.63
N GLN A 148 -46.81 2.14 -22.10
CA GLN A 148 -47.10 0.82 -22.65
C GLN A 148 -46.27 0.56 -23.93
N LEU A 149 -45.68 -0.63 -24.03
CA LEU A 149 -44.98 -1.09 -25.22
C LEU A 149 -45.98 -1.66 -26.24
N LEU A 150 -45.80 -1.29 -27.50
CA LEU A 150 -46.57 -1.82 -28.62
C LEU A 150 -45.62 -2.37 -29.68
N SER A 151 -45.86 -3.60 -30.12
CA SER A 151 -45.24 -4.12 -31.34
C SER A 151 -45.73 -3.35 -32.57
N GLU A 152 -45.02 -3.46 -33.69
CA GLU A 152 -45.45 -2.80 -34.93
C GLU A 152 -46.86 -3.25 -35.38
N ARG A 153 -47.22 -4.51 -35.14
CA ARG A 153 -48.55 -5.06 -35.44
C ARG A 153 -49.62 -4.42 -34.57
N GLU A 154 -49.41 -4.41 -33.26
CA GLU A 154 -50.36 -3.79 -32.31
C GLU A 154 -50.51 -2.30 -32.59
N TYR A 155 -49.41 -1.59 -32.85
CA TYR A 155 -49.44 -0.19 -33.18
C TYR A 155 -50.32 0.11 -34.40
N ARG A 156 -50.24 -0.70 -35.46
CA ARG A 156 -51.13 -0.57 -36.63
C ARG A 156 -52.58 -0.81 -36.26
N VAL A 157 -52.88 -1.89 -35.52
CA VAL A 157 -54.27 -2.21 -35.10
C VAL A 157 -54.87 -1.09 -34.25
N TYR A 158 -54.13 -0.57 -33.27
CA TYR A 158 -54.59 0.54 -32.45
C TYR A 158 -54.72 1.84 -33.26
N ARG A 159 -53.81 2.09 -34.21
CA ARG A 159 -53.86 3.30 -35.05
C ARG A 159 -54.98 3.25 -36.09
N GLU A 160 -55.35 2.07 -36.57
CA GLU A 160 -56.55 1.87 -37.40
C GLU A 160 -57.84 2.11 -36.58
N LYS A 161 -57.89 1.62 -35.33
CA LYS A 161 -59.08 1.76 -34.46
C LYS A 161 -59.29 3.17 -33.92
N TYR A 162 -58.23 3.83 -33.44
CA TYR A 162 -58.32 5.08 -32.68
C TYR A 162 -57.74 6.29 -33.43
N GLY A 163 -57.21 6.11 -34.65
CA GLY A 163 -56.69 7.19 -35.47
C GLY A 163 -55.56 7.97 -34.80
N LYS A 164 -55.81 9.27 -34.53
CA LYS A 164 -54.88 10.18 -33.82
C LYS A 164 -55.19 10.31 -32.31
N GLY A 165 -56.10 9.50 -31.78
CA GLY A 165 -56.55 9.58 -30.37
C GLY A 165 -55.48 9.25 -29.33
N PHE A 166 -54.36 8.64 -29.74
CA PHE A 166 -53.19 8.41 -28.88
C PHE A 166 -51.90 8.69 -29.66
N SER A 167 -50.81 8.98 -28.94
CA SER A 167 -49.48 9.22 -29.51
C SER A 167 -48.47 8.21 -28.99
N ALA A 168 -47.92 7.39 -29.90
CA ALA A 168 -46.81 6.50 -29.62
C ALA A 168 -45.65 6.74 -30.58
N GLY A 169 -44.43 6.62 -30.07
CA GLY A 169 -43.19 6.84 -30.80
C GLY A 169 -42.15 5.75 -30.51
N MET A 170 -41.01 5.81 -31.20
CA MET A 170 -39.87 4.91 -30.99
C MET A 170 -38.55 5.68 -31.10
N GLY A 171 -37.46 5.05 -30.67
CA GLY A 171 -36.13 5.67 -30.65
C GLY A 171 -35.93 6.62 -29.48
N ALA A 172 -34.77 7.29 -29.47
CA ALA A 172 -34.40 8.22 -28.41
C ALA A 172 -35.31 9.46 -28.32
N GLU A 173 -36.01 9.83 -29.39
CA GLU A 173 -37.00 10.94 -29.41
C GLU A 173 -38.18 10.66 -28.46
N ALA A 174 -38.72 9.43 -28.50
CA ALA A 174 -39.81 9.03 -27.62
C ALA A 174 -39.37 9.02 -26.16
N ILE A 175 -38.16 8.51 -25.88
CA ILE A 175 -37.57 8.53 -24.54
C ILE A 175 -37.36 9.96 -24.03
N LYS A 176 -36.87 10.86 -24.90
CA LYS A 176 -36.66 12.27 -24.55
C LYS A 176 -37.98 12.95 -24.16
N LYS A 177 -39.05 12.70 -24.92
CA LYS A 177 -40.39 13.25 -24.61
C LYS A 177 -40.89 12.74 -23.25
N ILE A 178 -40.80 11.43 -23.01
CA ILE A 178 -41.19 10.84 -21.72
C ILE A 178 -40.37 11.44 -20.56
N LEU A 179 -39.05 11.61 -20.73
CA LEU A 179 -38.19 12.19 -19.70
C LEU A 179 -38.47 13.68 -19.45
N ALA A 180 -38.92 14.42 -20.46
CA ALA A 180 -39.30 15.83 -20.34
C ALA A 180 -40.66 16.00 -19.62
N ASP A 181 -41.56 15.03 -19.77
CA ASP A 181 -42.90 15.04 -19.16
C ASP A 181 -42.91 14.54 -17.70
N ILE A 182 -41.78 14.08 -17.15
CA ILE A 182 -41.71 13.59 -15.77
C ILE A 182 -41.68 14.78 -14.80
N ASP A 183 -42.65 14.81 -13.90
CA ASP A 183 -42.67 15.70 -12.74
C ASP A 183 -41.92 15.03 -11.57
N LEU A 184 -40.76 15.59 -11.24
CA LEU A 184 -39.89 15.08 -10.18
C LEU A 184 -40.50 15.25 -8.78
N GLU A 185 -41.29 16.30 -8.53
CA GLU A 185 -41.84 16.55 -7.20
C GLU A 185 -42.97 15.57 -6.91
N LYS A 186 -43.89 15.43 -7.85
CA LYS A 186 -45.02 14.49 -7.74
C LYS A 186 -44.53 13.05 -7.55
N GLU A 187 -43.66 12.55 -8.44
CA GLU A 187 -43.14 11.17 -8.35
C GLU A 187 -42.35 10.92 -7.06
N THR A 188 -41.64 11.93 -6.55
CA THR A 188 -40.91 11.79 -5.27
C THR A 188 -41.87 11.63 -4.09
N ASN A 189 -42.97 12.38 -4.07
CA ASN A 189 -43.99 12.28 -3.01
C ASN A 189 -44.72 10.93 -3.09
N ASP A 190 -45.12 10.51 -4.29
CA ASP A 190 -45.77 9.21 -4.52
C ASP A 190 -44.87 8.06 -4.05
N LEU A 191 -43.56 8.11 -4.36
CA LEU A 191 -42.59 7.10 -3.92
C LEU A 191 -42.38 7.11 -2.39
N LYS A 192 -42.46 8.27 -1.73
CA LYS A 192 -42.38 8.37 -0.26
C LYS A 192 -43.59 7.76 0.41
N GLU A 193 -44.79 7.96 -0.15
CA GLU A 193 -46.01 7.31 0.34
C GLU A 193 -46.00 5.80 0.10
N GLU A 194 -45.57 5.35 -1.08
CA GLU A 194 -45.41 3.92 -1.38
C GLU A 194 -44.45 3.24 -0.37
N LEU A 195 -43.38 3.93 0.02
CA LEU A 195 -42.37 3.39 0.93
C LEU A 195 -42.90 3.09 2.33
N LYS A 196 -43.96 3.80 2.78
CA LYS A 196 -44.61 3.55 4.08
C LYS A 196 -45.31 2.19 4.13
N SER A 197 -45.85 1.73 3.00
CA SER A 197 -46.61 0.46 2.91
C SER A 197 -45.81 -0.69 2.29
N ALA A 198 -44.81 -0.41 1.46
CA ALA A 198 -44.07 -1.42 0.72
C ALA A 198 -43.11 -2.23 1.61
N GLN A 199 -43.09 -3.55 1.43
CA GLN A 199 -42.15 -4.48 2.07
C GLN A 199 -41.31 -5.26 1.04
N GLY A 200 -40.19 -5.85 1.51
CA GLY A 200 -39.34 -6.74 0.72
C GLY A 200 -38.71 -6.12 -0.53
N GLN A 201 -38.83 -6.82 -1.67
CA GLN A 201 -38.21 -6.42 -2.94
C GLN A 201 -38.84 -5.14 -3.53
N ARG A 202 -40.14 -4.94 -3.31
CA ARG A 202 -40.86 -3.73 -3.75
C ARG A 202 -40.30 -2.49 -3.03
N ARG A 203 -40.10 -2.57 -1.71
CA ARG A 203 -39.45 -1.51 -0.92
C ARG A 203 -38.03 -1.19 -1.42
N THR A 204 -37.25 -2.22 -1.73
CA THR A 204 -35.88 -2.05 -2.23
C THR A 204 -35.82 -1.33 -3.58
N ARG A 205 -36.77 -1.63 -4.49
CA ARG A 205 -36.89 -0.93 -5.78
C ARG A 205 -37.34 0.51 -5.58
N ALA A 206 -38.32 0.76 -4.73
CA ALA A 206 -38.81 2.10 -4.39
C ALA A 206 -37.68 2.98 -3.82
N ILE A 207 -36.88 2.48 -2.86
CA ILE A 207 -35.71 3.18 -2.31
C ILE A 207 -34.73 3.60 -3.41
N ARG A 208 -34.38 2.68 -4.31
CA ARG A 208 -33.43 2.96 -5.39
C ARG A 208 -33.96 3.97 -6.41
N ARG A 209 -35.27 3.95 -6.68
CA ARG A 209 -35.91 4.95 -7.56
C ARG A 209 -35.93 6.31 -6.86
N LEU A 210 -36.35 6.35 -5.60
CA LEU A 210 -36.40 7.55 -4.79
C LEU A 210 -35.04 8.23 -4.68
N GLU A 211 -33.96 7.46 -4.46
CA GLU A 211 -32.58 8.00 -4.41
C GLU A 211 -32.21 8.74 -5.71
N VAL A 212 -32.55 8.16 -6.87
CA VAL A 212 -32.23 8.79 -8.17
C VAL A 212 -33.11 10.02 -8.42
N MET A 213 -34.40 9.96 -8.06
CA MET A 213 -35.31 11.10 -8.22
C MET A 213 -34.91 12.28 -7.34
N GLU A 214 -34.61 12.04 -6.06
CA GLU A 214 -34.11 13.08 -5.17
C GLU A 214 -32.76 13.61 -5.62
N ALA A 215 -31.88 12.78 -6.18
CA ALA A 215 -30.62 13.25 -6.76
C ALA A 215 -30.85 14.23 -7.93
N PHE A 216 -31.80 13.96 -8.82
CA PHE A 216 -32.16 14.91 -9.89
C PHE A 216 -32.77 16.20 -9.33
N ARG A 217 -33.67 16.09 -8.35
CA ARG A 217 -34.29 17.25 -7.70
C ARG A 217 -33.27 18.15 -7.02
N ASN A 218 -32.35 17.57 -6.23
CA ASN A 218 -31.35 18.32 -5.46
C ASN A 218 -30.22 18.88 -6.33
N SER A 219 -29.87 18.21 -7.44
CA SER A 219 -28.78 18.64 -8.33
C SER A 219 -29.18 19.79 -9.27
N GLY A 220 -30.48 19.97 -9.51
CA GLY A 220 -31.01 20.90 -10.51
C GLY A 220 -30.81 20.44 -11.96
N ASN A 221 -30.40 19.18 -12.16
CA ASN A 221 -30.26 18.60 -13.50
C ASN A 221 -31.63 18.21 -14.07
N ASN A 222 -31.85 18.45 -15.37
CA ASN A 222 -33.04 17.93 -16.04
C ASN A 222 -32.81 16.50 -16.55
N PRO A 223 -33.69 15.52 -16.24
CA PRO A 223 -33.56 14.14 -16.72
C PRO A 223 -33.44 14.00 -18.25
N SER A 224 -34.06 14.91 -19.02
CA SER A 224 -33.99 14.90 -20.49
C SER A 224 -32.58 15.09 -21.05
N TRP A 225 -31.64 15.66 -20.28
CA TRP A 225 -30.24 15.84 -20.68
C TRP A 225 -29.44 14.53 -20.79
N MET A 226 -30.02 13.40 -20.37
CA MET A 226 -29.45 12.07 -20.65
C MET A 226 -29.56 11.67 -22.14
N VAL A 227 -30.35 12.41 -22.93
CA VAL A 227 -30.43 12.28 -24.39
C VAL A 227 -29.69 13.45 -25.05
N LEU A 228 -28.75 13.14 -25.92
CA LEU A 228 -27.87 14.09 -26.60
C LEU A 228 -28.51 14.61 -27.89
N ASP A 229 -28.64 15.93 -28.00
CA ASP A 229 -28.94 16.62 -29.27
C ASP A 229 -27.66 17.11 -29.97
N VAL A 230 -26.66 17.46 -29.18
CA VAL A 230 -25.39 18.05 -29.62
C VAL A 230 -24.25 17.22 -29.06
N LEU A 231 -23.29 16.87 -29.92
CA LEU A 231 -22.12 16.08 -29.53
C LEU A 231 -20.84 16.94 -29.56
N PRO A 232 -20.13 17.13 -28.44
CA PRO A 232 -18.88 17.87 -28.44
C PRO A 232 -17.74 17.10 -29.15
N VAL A 233 -16.88 17.85 -29.81
CA VAL A 233 -15.68 17.35 -30.51
C VAL A 233 -14.43 17.84 -29.78
N ILE A 234 -13.63 16.89 -29.31
CA ILE A 234 -12.37 17.16 -28.59
C ILE A 234 -11.37 17.91 -29.50
N PRO A 235 -10.54 18.82 -28.95
CA PRO A 235 -9.51 19.54 -29.70
C PRO A 235 -8.53 18.63 -30.45
N PRO A 236 -8.04 19.02 -31.65
CA PRO A 236 -7.23 18.18 -32.51
C PRO A 236 -5.87 17.77 -31.92
N GLU A 237 -5.24 18.60 -31.08
CA GLU A 237 -3.96 18.23 -30.44
C GLU A 237 -4.07 17.08 -29.44
N ILE A 238 -5.27 16.81 -28.91
CA ILE A 238 -5.53 15.67 -28.02
C ILE A 238 -5.78 14.38 -28.84
N ARG A 239 -6.03 14.51 -30.14
CA ARG A 239 -6.23 13.41 -31.10
C ARG A 239 -5.34 13.58 -32.34
N PRO A 240 -4.01 13.64 -32.16
CA PRO A 240 -3.09 14.04 -33.22
C PRO A 240 -3.05 13.02 -34.36
N MET A 241 -2.57 13.49 -35.51
CA MET A 241 -2.11 12.66 -36.61
C MET A 241 -0.62 12.90 -36.78
N VAL A 242 0.18 11.84 -36.68
CA VAL A 242 1.64 11.93 -36.73
C VAL A 242 2.11 11.36 -38.06
N GLN A 243 2.98 12.09 -38.74
CA GLN A 243 3.62 11.59 -39.95
C GLN A 243 4.70 10.58 -39.57
N LEU A 244 4.63 9.37 -40.14
CA LEU A 244 5.64 8.33 -40.01
C LEU A 244 6.66 8.45 -41.15
N GLU A 245 7.81 7.81 -40.97
CA GLU A 245 8.77 7.59 -42.04
C GLU A 245 8.09 6.88 -43.23
N GLY A 246 8.33 7.37 -44.44
CA GLY A 246 7.65 6.88 -45.66
C GLY A 246 6.33 7.61 -46.01
N GLY A 247 6.04 8.76 -45.40
CA GLY A 247 4.94 9.64 -45.81
C GLY A 247 3.53 9.15 -45.42
N ARG A 248 3.45 8.07 -44.62
CA ARG A 248 2.19 7.58 -44.04
C ARG A 248 1.81 8.39 -42.80
N PHE A 249 0.52 8.42 -42.47
CA PHE A 249 0.02 9.07 -41.26
C PHE A 249 -0.50 8.02 -40.27
N ALA A 250 -0.04 8.09 -39.02
CA ALA A 250 -0.64 7.41 -37.90
C ALA A 250 -1.73 8.30 -37.29
N THR A 251 -2.97 7.82 -37.27
CA THR A 251 -4.13 8.56 -36.76
C THR A 251 -4.62 7.97 -35.44
N SER A 252 -5.02 8.83 -34.50
CA SER A 252 -5.76 8.37 -33.31
C SER A 252 -7.08 7.69 -33.68
N ASP A 253 -7.42 6.59 -33.01
CA ASP A 253 -8.67 5.83 -33.18
C ASP A 253 -9.92 6.70 -33.03
N LEU A 254 -9.85 7.78 -32.22
CA LEU A 254 -10.96 8.73 -32.06
C LEU A 254 -11.35 9.42 -33.36
N ASN A 255 -10.37 9.74 -34.22
CA ASN A 255 -10.67 10.40 -35.49
C ASN A 255 -11.53 9.50 -36.40
N ASP A 256 -11.29 8.19 -36.37
CA ASP A 256 -12.10 7.22 -37.10
C ASP A 256 -13.51 7.09 -36.55
N LEU A 257 -13.67 7.09 -35.22
CA LEU A 257 -14.98 7.06 -34.57
C LEU A 257 -15.78 8.34 -34.84
N TYR A 258 -15.16 9.53 -34.70
CA TYR A 258 -15.80 10.80 -35.06
C TYR A 258 -16.21 10.85 -36.54
N ARG A 259 -15.33 10.39 -37.43
CA ARG A 259 -15.62 10.32 -38.87
C ARG A 259 -16.83 9.44 -39.17
N ARG A 260 -16.97 8.29 -38.50
CA ARG A 260 -18.14 7.42 -38.65
C ARG A 260 -19.42 8.14 -38.20
N VAL A 261 -19.40 8.84 -37.08
CA VAL A 261 -20.55 9.62 -36.58
C VAL A 261 -20.94 10.72 -37.59
N ILE A 262 -19.99 11.52 -38.06
CA ILE A 262 -20.25 12.60 -39.01
C ILE A 262 -20.82 12.05 -40.33
N ASN A 263 -20.26 10.96 -40.86
CA ASN A 263 -20.76 10.33 -42.08
C ASN A 263 -22.21 9.85 -41.93
N ARG A 264 -22.55 9.20 -40.81
CA ARG A 264 -23.92 8.74 -40.52
C ARG A 264 -24.87 9.91 -40.33
N ASN A 265 -24.45 10.94 -39.62
CA ASN A 265 -25.24 12.13 -39.38
C ASN A 265 -25.56 12.88 -40.67
N ASN A 266 -24.56 13.09 -41.54
CA ASN A 266 -24.75 13.76 -42.83
C ASN A 266 -25.63 12.94 -43.78
N ARG A 267 -25.49 11.60 -43.77
CA ARG A 267 -26.37 10.71 -44.53
C ARG A 267 -27.81 10.80 -44.05
N LEU A 268 -28.03 10.81 -42.73
CA LEU A 268 -29.36 10.96 -42.14
C LEU A 268 -29.99 12.31 -42.49
N LYS A 269 -29.25 13.44 -42.38
CA LYS A 269 -29.75 14.77 -42.80
C LYS A 269 -30.25 14.75 -44.25
N ARG A 270 -29.42 14.25 -45.17
CA ARG A 270 -29.79 14.13 -46.59
C ARG A 270 -31.03 13.26 -46.81
N LEU A 271 -31.18 12.15 -46.08
CA LEU A 271 -32.35 11.28 -46.21
C LEU A 271 -33.64 11.95 -45.69
N LEU A 272 -33.54 12.75 -44.62
CA LEU A 272 -34.66 13.54 -44.11
C LEU A 272 -35.05 14.64 -45.10
N ASP A 273 -34.07 15.36 -45.67
CA ASP A 273 -34.30 16.43 -46.66
C ASP A 273 -34.95 15.89 -47.94
N LEU A 274 -34.61 14.66 -48.34
CA LEU A 274 -35.18 13.98 -49.51
C LEU A 274 -36.55 13.34 -49.25
N GLY A 275 -37.05 13.35 -48.01
CA GLY A 275 -38.33 12.72 -47.66
C GLY A 275 -38.32 11.19 -47.78
N ALA A 276 -37.22 10.53 -47.41
CA ALA A 276 -37.09 9.08 -47.53
C ALA A 276 -38.11 8.29 -46.67
N PRO A 277 -38.52 7.07 -47.07
CA PRO A 277 -39.44 6.24 -46.30
C PRO A 277 -38.99 5.99 -44.85
N ASN A 278 -39.97 5.92 -43.94
CA ASN A 278 -39.73 5.79 -42.49
C ASN A 278 -38.84 4.61 -42.10
N ILE A 279 -38.93 3.45 -42.77
CA ILE A 279 -38.11 2.27 -42.48
C ILE A 279 -36.62 2.56 -42.69
N ILE A 280 -36.28 3.28 -43.76
CA ILE A 280 -34.89 3.64 -44.08
C ILE A 280 -34.39 4.68 -43.08
N VAL A 281 -35.22 5.67 -42.74
CA VAL A 281 -34.90 6.70 -41.75
C VAL A 281 -34.68 6.09 -40.37
N GLN A 282 -35.54 5.18 -39.92
CA GLN A 282 -35.39 4.46 -38.65
C GLN A 282 -34.10 3.64 -38.61
N ASN A 283 -33.78 2.92 -39.69
CA ASN A 283 -32.53 2.18 -39.76
C ASN A 283 -31.30 3.11 -39.68
N GLU A 284 -31.30 4.25 -40.39
CA GLU A 284 -30.17 5.19 -40.32
C GLU A 284 -30.09 5.90 -38.95
N LYS A 285 -31.22 6.21 -38.30
CA LYS A 285 -31.26 6.68 -36.90
C LYS A 285 -30.65 5.65 -35.95
N ARG A 286 -30.98 4.36 -36.11
CA ARG A 286 -30.37 3.25 -35.36
C ARG A 286 -28.85 3.17 -35.59
N MET A 287 -28.40 3.28 -36.84
CA MET A 287 -26.96 3.26 -37.15
C MET A 287 -26.22 4.47 -36.59
N LEU A 288 -26.86 5.64 -36.54
CA LEU A 288 -26.30 6.84 -35.90
C LEU A 288 -26.18 6.63 -34.38
N GLN A 289 -27.20 6.09 -33.72
CA GLN A 289 -27.15 5.73 -32.30
C GLN A 289 -25.97 4.78 -32.01
N GLU A 290 -25.82 3.71 -32.80
CA GLU A 290 -24.70 2.77 -32.63
C GLU A 290 -23.32 3.40 -32.88
N ALA A 291 -23.21 4.32 -33.84
CA ALA A 291 -21.96 5.03 -34.10
C ALA A 291 -21.56 5.93 -32.93
N VAL A 292 -22.52 6.64 -32.32
CA VAL A 292 -22.28 7.47 -31.13
C VAL A 292 -21.98 6.61 -29.90
N ASP A 293 -22.69 5.49 -29.71
CA ASP A 293 -22.40 4.53 -28.64
C ASP A 293 -20.96 4.03 -28.73
N ALA A 294 -20.49 3.67 -29.93
CA ALA A 294 -19.11 3.21 -30.16
C ALA A 294 -18.06 4.31 -29.91
N LEU A 295 -18.38 5.58 -30.21
CA LEU A 295 -17.50 6.71 -29.92
C LEU A 295 -17.34 6.94 -28.41
N ILE A 296 -18.43 6.82 -27.64
CA ILE A 296 -18.43 7.03 -26.19
C ILE A 296 -17.81 5.81 -25.48
N ASP A 297 -18.38 4.61 -25.66
CA ASP A 297 -17.90 3.35 -25.05
C ASP A 297 -18.02 2.15 -26.01
N ASN A 298 -16.96 1.91 -26.79
CA ASN A 298 -16.90 0.83 -27.76
C ASN A 298 -17.00 -0.55 -27.08
N GLY A 299 -17.90 -1.41 -27.55
CA GLY A 299 -18.07 -2.77 -27.03
C GLY A 299 -19.03 -2.91 -25.83
N ARG A 300 -19.72 -1.83 -25.40
CA ARG A 300 -20.64 -1.88 -24.24
C ARG A 300 -21.97 -2.60 -24.53
N ARG A 301 -22.54 -2.43 -25.74
CA ARG A 301 -23.80 -3.06 -26.15
C ARG A 301 -23.60 -4.33 -26.99
N GLY A 302 -22.57 -4.35 -27.83
CA GLY A 302 -22.39 -5.39 -28.84
C GLY A 302 -20.91 -5.57 -29.22
N ARG A 303 -20.67 -6.18 -30.38
CA ARG A 303 -19.30 -6.43 -30.85
C ARG A 303 -18.54 -5.12 -31.01
N PRO A 304 -17.29 -5.03 -30.51
CA PRO A 304 -16.52 -3.81 -30.63
C PRO A 304 -16.23 -3.52 -32.09
N VAL A 305 -16.33 -2.25 -32.46
CA VAL A 305 -15.91 -1.77 -33.76
C VAL A 305 -14.41 -1.93 -33.89
N THR A 306 -13.98 -2.69 -34.90
CA THR A 306 -12.57 -2.93 -35.20
C THR A 306 -12.03 -1.99 -36.28
N GLY A 307 -10.73 -1.69 -36.18
CA GLY A 307 -9.96 -1.00 -37.21
C GLY A 307 -9.39 -1.97 -38.26
N PRO A 308 -8.58 -1.47 -39.21
CA PRO A 308 -8.01 -2.28 -40.30
C PRO A 308 -7.17 -3.48 -39.84
N GLY A 309 -6.50 -3.37 -38.69
CA GLY A 309 -5.71 -4.46 -38.10
C GLY A 309 -6.52 -5.44 -37.24
N ASN A 310 -7.84 -5.50 -37.42
CA ASN A 310 -8.79 -6.29 -36.63
C ASN A 310 -8.77 -6.04 -35.10
N ARG A 311 -8.06 -5.01 -34.64
CA ARG A 311 -8.04 -4.57 -33.25
C ARG A 311 -9.26 -3.68 -32.94
N PRO A 312 -9.89 -3.80 -31.76
CA PRO A 312 -10.90 -2.85 -31.30
C PRO A 312 -10.36 -1.41 -31.28
N LEU A 313 -11.17 -0.46 -31.77
CA LEU A 313 -10.84 0.97 -31.68
C LEU A 313 -11.00 1.47 -30.24
N LYS A 314 -10.05 2.27 -29.76
CA LYS A 314 -10.11 2.93 -28.45
C LYS A 314 -11.09 4.10 -28.48
N SER A 315 -12.13 4.04 -27.63
CA SER A 315 -13.15 5.08 -27.45
C SER A 315 -12.79 6.09 -26.36
N LEU A 316 -13.63 7.11 -26.15
CA LEU A 316 -13.45 8.11 -25.08
C LEU A 316 -13.36 7.47 -23.69
N SER A 317 -14.25 6.51 -23.39
CA SER A 317 -14.23 5.78 -22.12
C SER A 317 -12.91 5.02 -21.91
N HIS A 318 -12.34 4.43 -22.96
CA HIS A 318 -11.06 3.71 -22.90
C HIS A 318 -9.86 4.62 -22.61
N MET A 319 -9.93 5.91 -22.97
CA MET A 319 -8.89 6.87 -22.62
C MET A 319 -8.90 7.23 -21.13
N LEU A 320 -10.03 7.06 -20.46
CA LEU A 320 -10.19 7.35 -19.03
C LEU A 320 -9.98 6.10 -18.16
N LYS A 321 -10.53 4.95 -18.57
CA LYS A 321 -10.55 3.71 -17.78
C LYS A 321 -9.32 2.82 -18.01
N GLY A 322 -9.06 1.93 -17.05
CA GLY A 322 -8.03 0.90 -17.15
C GLY A 322 -6.61 1.36 -16.77
N LYS A 323 -5.64 0.44 -16.82
CA LYS A 323 -4.24 0.71 -16.43
C LYS A 323 -3.58 1.78 -17.32
N GLN A 324 -3.86 1.75 -18.62
CA GLN A 324 -3.40 2.77 -19.59
C GLN A 324 -4.29 4.02 -19.64
N GLY A 325 -5.32 4.10 -18.79
CA GLY A 325 -6.22 5.23 -18.73
C GLY A 325 -5.57 6.44 -18.08
N ARG A 326 -6.10 7.63 -18.40
CA ARG A 326 -5.54 8.93 -17.97
C ARG A 326 -5.37 9.05 -16.47
N PHE A 327 -6.35 8.61 -15.68
CA PHE A 327 -6.31 8.69 -14.21
C PHE A 327 -5.12 7.94 -13.60
N ARG A 328 -4.74 6.78 -14.17
CA ARG A 328 -3.69 5.92 -13.61
C ARG A 328 -2.32 6.18 -14.23
N GLN A 329 -2.24 6.18 -15.56
CA GLN A 329 -0.95 6.23 -16.24
C GLN A 329 -0.33 7.63 -16.29
N ASN A 330 -1.14 8.68 -16.43
CA ASN A 330 -0.64 10.02 -16.77
C ASN A 330 -0.78 11.03 -15.63
N LEU A 331 -1.78 10.85 -14.75
CA LEU A 331 -2.02 11.75 -13.63
C LEU A 331 -1.20 11.35 -12.40
N LEU A 332 -1.23 10.06 -12.04
CA LEU A 332 -0.51 9.53 -10.87
C LEU A 332 0.91 9.06 -11.20
N GLY A 333 1.13 8.49 -12.39
CA GLY A 333 2.46 8.16 -12.91
C GLY A 333 2.94 9.22 -13.89
N LYS A 334 4.18 9.70 -13.76
CA LYS A 334 4.80 10.61 -14.74
C LYS A 334 6.27 10.27 -14.93
N ARG A 335 6.76 10.54 -16.14
CA ARG A 335 8.21 10.60 -16.39
C ARG A 335 8.72 11.93 -15.89
N VAL A 336 9.91 11.93 -15.31
CA VAL A 336 10.57 13.11 -14.72
C VAL A 336 11.90 13.35 -15.43
N ASP A 337 12.26 14.63 -15.59
CA ASP A 337 13.38 15.02 -16.46
C ASP A 337 14.74 14.90 -15.77
N TYR A 338 14.88 15.43 -14.54
CA TYR A 338 16.11 15.42 -13.75
C TYR A 338 16.31 14.09 -13.02
N SER A 339 16.43 13.01 -13.80
CA SER A 339 16.63 11.66 -13.26
C SER A 339 17.58 10.82 -14.09
N GLY A 340 18.27 9.90 -13.43
CA GLY A 340 19.19 8.93 -14.04
C GLY A 340 19.04 7.56 -13.40
N ARG A 341 19.63 6.52 -14.01
CA ARG A 341 19.69 5.17 -13.43
C ARG A 341 21.03 4.53 -13.76
N SER A 342 21.60 3.81 -12.80
CA SER A 342 22.73 2.91 -13.05
C SER A 342 22.71 1.73 -12.08
N VAL A 343 23.61 0.77 -12.33
CA VAL A 343 23.88 -0.37 -11.45
C VAL A 343 24.54 0.14 -10.17
N ILE A 344 24.19 -0.47 -9.04
CA ILE A 344 24.78 -0.16 -7.74
C ILE A 344 25.95 -1.10 -7.42
N VAL A 345 26.95 -0.56 -6.74
CA VAL A 345 28.09 -1.31 -6.18
C VAL A 345 28.32 -0.87 -4.73
N VAL A 346 28.99 -1.70 -3.95
CA VAL A 346 29.28 -1.39 -2.55
C VAL A 346 30.30 -0.25 -2.42
N GLY A 347 30.03 0.71 -1.54
CA GLY A 347 30.93 1.79 -1.16
C GLY A 347 31.23 1.78 0.34
N PRO A 348 32.13 0.91 0.84
CA PRO A 348 32.32 0.71 2.28
C PRO A 348 32.88 1.95 3.00
N ASN A 349 33.72 2.73 2.31
CA ASN A 349 34.37 3.92 2.86
C ASN A 349 33.45 5.16 2.93
N LEU A 350 32.25 5.08 2.37
CA LEU A 350 31.28 6.18 2.41
C LEU A 350 30.75 6.36 3.84
N LYS A 351 30.41 7.60 4.20
CA LYS A 351 29.61 7.86 5.39
C LYS A 351 28.15 7.51 5.14
N MET A 352 27.40 7.26 6.21
CA MET A 352 26.00 6.82 6.11
C MET A 352 25.08 7.77 5.31
N TYR A 353 25.37 9.08 5.29
CA TYR A 353 24.61 10.08 4.53
C TYR A 353 25.11 10.31 3.10
N GLN A 354 26.22 9.69 2.68
CA GLN A 354 26.83 9.90 1.38
C GLN A 354 26.49 8.79 0.37
N CYS A 355 26.42 9.14 -0.92
CA CYS A 355 26.42 8.18 -2.02
C CYS A 355 27.46 8.57 -3.08
N GLY A 356 28.01 7.60 -3.80
CA GLY A 356 28.91 7.89 -4.92
C GLY A 356 28.16 7.99 -6.24
N LEU A 357 28.20 9.14 -6.90
CA LEU A 357 27.63 9.35 -8.23
C LEU A 357 28.72 9.36 -9.33
N PRO A 358 28.51 8.61 -10.44
CA PRO A 358 29.37 8.70 -11.61
C PRO A 358 29.50 10.12 -12.15
N LYS A 359 30.74 10.54 -12.46
CA LYS A 359 31.04 11.86 -13.03
C LYS A 359 30.18 12.24 -14.25
N GLU A 360 30.05 11.32 -15.22
CA GLU A 360 29.24 11.53 -16.42
C GLU A 360 27.75 11.75 -16.09
N MET A 361 27.22 10.98 -15.13
CA MET A 361 25.83 11.09 -14.70
C MET A 361 25.58 12.40 -13.96
N ALA A 362 26.45 12.75 -13.01
CA ALA A 362 26.33 13.98 -12.24
C ALA A 362 26.38 15.22 -13.15
N LEU A 363 27.27 15.23 -14.15
CA LEU A 363 27.37 16.34 -15.09
C LEU A 363 26.06 16.59 -15.87
N GLU A 364 25.37 15.54 -16.33
CA GLU A 364 24.11 15.71 -17.07
C GLU A 364 22.94 16.06 -16.14
N LEU A 365 22.89 15.49 -14.93
CA LEU A 365 21.86 15.80 -13.93
C LEU A 365 21.94 17.25 -13.44
N PHE A 366 23.14 17.74 -13.17
CA PHE A 366 23.39 19.08 -12.62
C PHE A 366 23.73 20.13 -13.69
N LYS A 367 23.62 19.77 -14.96
CA LYS A 367 23.94 20.61 -16.12
C LYS A 367 23.49 22.07 -16.03
N PRO A 368 22.23 22.42 -15.70
CA PRO A 368 21.83 23.83 -15.65
C PRO A 368 22.54 24.61 -14.52
N PHE A 369 22.85 23.96 -13.40
CA PHE A 369 23.54 24.57 -12.27
C PHE A 369 25.01 24.82 -12.60
N VAL A 370 25.68 23.82 -13.21
CA VAL A 370 27.05 23.95 -13.72
C VAL A 370 27.15 25.07 -14.75
N MET A 371 26.19 25.18 -15.68
CA MET A 371 26.16 26.27 -16.66
C MET A 371 26.01 27.65 -16.01
N LYS A 372 25.21 27.75 -14.94
CA LYS A 372 25.04 29.00 -14.18
C LYS A 372 26.34 29.42 -13.50
N GLU A 373 27.00 28.48 -12.82
CA GLU A 373 28.28 28.73 -12.12
C GLU A 373 29.42 29.07 -13.09
N LEU A 374 29.53 28.38 -14.23
CA LEU A 374 30.53 28.70 -15.25
C LEU A 374 30.41 30.13 -15.78
N VAL A 375 29.17 30.63 -15.95
CA VAL A 375 28.92 32.01 -16.37
C VAL A 375 29.16 32.99 -15.21
N GLY A 376 28.70 32.64 -14.00
CA GLY A 376 28.87 33.48 -12.80
C GLY A 376 30.33 33.75 -12.45
N ARG A 377 31.21 32.77 -12.66
CA ARG A 377 32.66 32.87 -12.39
C ARG A 377 33.46 33.47 -13.54
N GLY A 378 32.83 33.81 -14.67
CA GLY A 378 33.53 34.31 -15.86
C GLY A 378 34.32 33.25 -16.65
N LEU A 379 34.24 31.97 -16.29
CA LEU A 379 34.83 30.86 -17.05
C LEU A 379 34.15 30.66 -18.42
N ALA A 380 32.92 31.17 -18.59
CA ALA A 380 32.22 31.23 -19.86
C ALA A 380 31.49 32.58 -20.03
N HIS A 381 31.61 33.20 -21.21
CA HIS A 381 30.97 34.49 -21.48
C HIS A 381 29.44 34.43 -21.61
N ASN A 382 28.88 33.27 -21.99
CA ASN A 382 27.44 33.09 -22.17
C ASN A 382 27.03 31.60 -22.06
N ILE A 383 25.72 31.37 -21.93
CA ILE A 383 25.09 30.03 -21.82
C ILE A 383 25.51 29.11 -22.97
N LYS A 384 25.66 29.61 -24.21
CA LYS A 384 26.09 28.78 -25.36
C LYS A 384 27.55 28.34 -25.23
N SER A 385 28.42 29.23 -24.75
CA SER A 385 29.82 28.95 -24.47
C SER A 385 29.95 27.92 -23.33
N ALA A 386 29.19 28.10 -22.25
CA ALA A 386 29.13 27.14 -21.15
C ALA A 386 28.65 25.76 -21.63
N LYS A 387 27.59 25.71 -22.45
CA LYS A 387 27.10 24.47 -23.05
C LYS A 387 28.18 23.77 -23.89
N ARG A 388 28.89 24.53 -24.74
CA ARG A 388 29.98 24.01 -25.56
C ARG A 388 31.14 23.47 -24.72
N LYS A 389 31.49 24.13 -23.61
CA LYS A 389 32.50 23.64 -22.66
C LYS A 389 32.08 22.30 -22.06
N ILE A 390 30.82 22.18 -21.59
CA ILE A 390 30.24 20.94 -21.05
C ILE A 390 30.22 19.81 -22.08
N GLU A 391 29.77 20.08 -23.32
CA GLU A 391 29.75 19.09 -24.40
C GLU A 391 31.16 18.60 -24.78
N ARG A 392 32.19 19.45 -24.59
CA ARG A 392 33.61 19.10 -24.81
C ARG A 392 34.30 18.50 -23.58
N MET A 393 33.61 18.40 -22.43
CA MET A 393 34.16 17.91 -21.16
C MET A 393 35.49 18.59 -20.78
N SER A 394 35.53 19.92 -20.84
CA SER A 394 36.74 20.67 -20.49
C SER A 394 37.14 20.45 -19.01
N PRO A 395 38.45 20.40 -18.67
CA PRO A 395 38.91 20.07 -17.30
C PRO A 395 38.36 20.98 -16.20
N GLU A 396 38.23 22.29 -16.49
CA GLU A 396 37.72 23.33 -15.57
C GLU A 396 36.31 23.05 -15.03
N ILE A 397 35.57 22.13 -15.64
CA ILE A 397 34.18 21.83 -15.29
C ILE A 397 34.10 20.93 -14.07
N TRP A 398 35.12 20.09 -13.82
CA TRP A 398 35.09 19.13 -12.73
C TRP A 398 35.14 19.81 -11.37
N ASP A 399 35.96 20.86 -11.23
CA ASP A 399 36.05 21.66 -10.01
C ASP A 399 34.73 22.37 -9.72
N VAL A 400 34.11 22.95 -10.77
CA VAL A 400 32.80 23.60 -10.65
C VAL A 400 31.70 22.58 -10.32
N LEU A 401 31.73 21.40 -10.92
CA LEU A 401 30.77 20.34 -10.65
C LEU A 401 30.85 19.88 -9.20
N GLU A 402 32.05 19.66 -8.67
CA GLU A 402 32.26 19.24 -7.28
C GLU A 402 31.70 20.26 -6.27
N GLU A 403 31.84 21.56 -6.57
CA GLU A 403 31.27 22.60 -5.73
C GLU A 403 29.74 22.70 -5.87
N VAL A 404 29.19 22.54 -7.07
CA VAL A 404 27.73 22.56 -7.32
C VAL A 404 27.02 21.43 -6.59
N ILE A 405 27.62 20.24 -6.52
CA ILE A 405 26.98 19.09 -5.88
C ILE A 405 27.15 19.10 -4.35
N ARG A 406 28.10 19.88 -3.82
CA ARG A 406 28.35 19.99 -2.38
C ARG A 406 27.09 20.51 -1.71
N GLU A 407 26.65 19.84 -0.64
CA GLU A 407 25.41 20.16 0.06
C GLU A 407 24.11 20.10 -0.78
N HIS A 408 24.15 19.60 -2.01
CA HIS A 408 22.96 19.42 -2.85
C HIS A 408 22.48 17.96 -2.79
N PRO A 409 21.50 17.61 -1.93
CA PRO A 409 21.08 16.22 -1.76
C PRO A 409 20.44 15.65 -3.03
N VAL A 410 20.60 14.35 -3.24
CA VAL A 410 19.93 13.57 -4.29
C VAL A 410 19.06 12.49 -3.66
N LEU A 411 17.98 12.10 -4.34
CA LEU A 411 17.12 11.02 -3.89
C LEU A 411 17.46 9.73 -4.64
N LEU A 412 17.81 8.67 -3.92
CA LEU A 412 17.97 7.33 -4.47
C LEU A 412 16.70 6.52 -4.27
N ASN A 413 16.23 5.89 -5.34
CA ASN A 413 15.01 5.07 -5.36
C ASN A 413 15.27 3.70 -5.99
N ARG A 414 14.81 2.64 -5.33
CA ARG A 414 14.81 1.27 -5.87
C ARG A 414 13.40 0.83 -6.25
N ALA A 415 13.28 0.22 -7.43
CA ALA A 415 12.05 -0.44 -7.86
C ALA A 415 12.12 -1.94 -7.53
N PRO A 416 11.07 -2.55 -6.94
CA PRO A 416 9.81 -1.96 -6.50
C PRO A 416 9.92 -1.23 -5.14
N THR A 417 9.25 -0.08 -5.01
CA THR A 417 9.16 0.67 -3.74
C THR A 417 8.02 0.12 -2.89
N LEU A 418 8.31 -0.68 -1.87
CA LEU A 418 7.30 -1.31 -1.00
C LEU A 418 6.91 -0.42 0.20
N HIS A 419 7.84 0.39 0.70
CA HIS A 419 7.66 1.27 1.86
C HIS A 419 8.46 2.56 1.68
N ARG A 420 8.23 3.56 2.55
CA ARG A 420 8.88 4.88 2.47
C ARG A 420 10.41 4.84 2.44
N LEU A 421 11.07 3.88 3.11
CA LEU A 421 12.54 3.80 3.15
C LEU A 421 13.16 3.32 1.82
N GLY A 422 12.34 2.89 0.86
CA GLY A 422 12.80 2.62 -0.51
C GLY A 422 13.15 3.89 -1.30
N ILE A 423 12.94 5.08 -0.72
CA ILE A 423 13.44 6.36 -1.23
C ILE A 423 14.09 7.12 -0.08
N GLN A 424 15.38 7.45 -0.22
CA GLN A 424 16.14 8.20 0.78
C GLN A 424 16.99 9.26 0.12
N ALA A 425 17.32 10.31 0.87
CA ALA A 425 18.22 11.36 0.45
C ALA A 425 19.66 11.07 0.87
N PHE A 426 20.59 11.37 -0.04
CA PHE A 426 22.03 11.26 0.17
C PHE A 426 22.74 12.49 -0.37
N GLU A 427 23.89 12.80 0.20
CA GLU A 427 24.82 13.75 -0.38
C GLU A 427 25.68 13.06 -1.45
N PRO A 428 25.69 13.56 -2.70
CA PRO A 428 26.46 12.95 -3.77
C PRO A 428 27.96 13.27 -3.65
N THR A 429 28.80 12.26 -3.84
CA THR A 429 30.25 12.38 -3.98
C THR A 429 30.68 11.89 -5.36
N LEU A 430 31.58 12.60 -6.04
CA LEU A 430 32.01 12.20 -7.39
C LEU A 430 32.86 10.93 -7.31
N VAL A 431 32.50 9.94 -8.12
CA VAL A 431 33.28 8.71 -8.26
C VAL A 431 33.64 8.46 -9.72
N GLU A 432 34.81 7.88 -9.93
CA GLU A 432 35.21 7.36 -11.24
C GLU A 432 34.43 6.08 -11.58
N GLY A 433 34.12 5.92 -12.87
CA GLY A 433 33.35 4.80 -13.39
C GLY A 433 31.90 5.15 -13.71
N ARG A 434 31.06 4.11 -13.89
CA ARG A 434 29.65 4.25 -14.32
C ARG A 434 28.64 3.73 -13.32
N ALA A 435 29.08 3.09 -12.23
CA ALA A 435 28.20 2.52 -11.21
C ALA A 435 28.04 3.48 -10.02
N ILE A 436 26.86 3.43 -9.39
CA ILE A 436 26.56 4.20 -8.18
C ILE A 436 27.16 3.46 -6.99
N ARG A 437 27.92 4.13 -6.12
CA ARG A 437 28.39 3.52 -4.87
C ARG A 437 27.38 3.76 -3.76
N LEU A 438 26.92 2.67 -3.14
CA LEU A 438 25.93 2.70 -2.07
C LEU A 438 26.52 2.24 -0.74
N HIS A 439 26.06 2.86 0.35
CA HIS A 439 26.46 2.48 1.70
C HIS A 439 25.86 1.11 2.10
N PRO A 440 26.62 0.18 2.71
CA PRO A 440 26.14 -1.17 2.98
C PRO A 440 25.00 -1.27 4.01
N LEU A 441 24.93 -0.37 5.00
CA LEU A 441 23.86 -0.41 6.03
C LEU A 441 22.46 -0.06 5.48
N VAL A 442 22.37 0.62 4.33
CA VAL A 442 21.07 0.99 3.76
C VAL A 442 20.49 -0.13 2.88
N CYS A 443 21.27 -1.17 2.57
CA CYS A 443 20.81 -2.30 1.74
C CYS A 443 19.58 -3.00 2.31
N THR A 444 19.50 -3.15 3.64
CA THR A 444 18.32 -3.72 4.32
C THR A 444 17.07 -2.87 4.08
N ALA A 445 17.20 -1.55 4.14
CA ALA A 445 16.08 -0.62 3.92
C ALA A 445 15.63 -0.59 2.44
N TYR A 446 16.56 -0.71 1.50
CA TYR A 446 16.24 -0.81 0.08
C TYR A 446 15.84 -2.23 -0.37
N ASN A 447 16.06 -3.24 0.48
CA ASN A 447 16.01 -4.65 0.14
C ASN A 447 16.89 -5.00 -1.08
N ALA A 448 18.06 -4.36 -1.18
CA ALA A 448 18.94 -4.40 -2.36
C ALA A 448 20.19 -5.24 -2.11
N ASP A 449 20.69 -5.85 -3.18
CA ASP A 449 21.96 -6.57 -3.25
C ASP A 449 22.83 -6.04 -4.40
N PHE A 450 24.02 -6.61 -4.56
CA PHE A 450 25.05 -6.11 -5.50
C PHE A 450 25.31 -7.12 -6.64
N ASP A 451 24.27 -7.76 -7.15
CA ASP A 451 24.35 -8.79 -8.20
C ASP A 451 23.93 -8.30 -9.61
N GLY A 452 23.58 -7.01 -9.73
CA GLY A 452 23.09 -6.40 -10.98
C GLY A 452 21.95 -5.40 -10.77
N ASP A 453 21.48 -5.26 -9.53
CA ASP A 453 20.48 -4.29 -9.11
C ASP A 453 20.78 -2.85 -9.57
N GLN A 454 19.71 -2.12 -9.86
CA GLN A 454 19.78 -0.75 -10.37
C GLN A 454 18.97 0.20 -9.50
N MET A 455 19.49 1.40 -9.30
CA MET A 455 18.79 2.48 -8.59
C MET A 455 18.62 3.71 -9.48
N ALA A 456 17.47 4.36 -9.33
CA ALA A 456 17.20 5.65 -9.94
C ALA A 456 17.64 6.79 -9.02
N VAL A 457 18.23 7.84 -9.60
CA VAL A 457 18.65 9.07 -8.94
C VAL A 457 17.70 10.18 -9.37
N HIS A 458 17.25 11.01 -8.44
CA HIS A 458 16.44 12.20 -8.71
C HIS A 458 17.05 13.44 -8.03
N VAL A 459 17.07 14.58 -8.71
CA VAL A 459 17.62 15.83 -8.17
C VAL A 459 16.50 16.78 -7.73
N PRO A 460 16.38 17.13 -6.43
CA PRO A 460 15.48 18.17 -5.95
C PRO A 460 15.95 19.54 -6.44
N LEU A 461 15.02 20.34 -7.00
CA LEU A 461 15.37 21.60 -7.65
C LEU A 461 15.15 22.83 -6.76
N SER A 462 14.00 22.93 -6.09
CA SER A 462 13.66 24.09 -5.26
C SER A 462 14.35 24.03 -3.90
N ALA A 463 14.53 25.19 -3.26
CA ALA A 463 15.15 25.28 -1.94
C ALA A 463 14.33 24.52 -0.88
N GLU A 464 13.01 24.57 -0.98
CA GLU A 464 12.10 23.83 -0.10
C GLU A 464 12.28 22.32 -0.27
N ALA A 465 12.38 21.83 -1.51
CA ALA A 465 12.59 20.41 -1.78
C ALA A 465 13.97 19.92 -1.30
N GLN A 466 15.00 20.76 -1.39
CA GLN A 466 16.33 20.45 -0.84
C GLN A 466 16.30 20.39 0.69
N ALA A 467 15.61 21.35 1.34
CA ALA A 467 15.43 21.35 2.79
C ALA A 467 14.62 20.13 3.26
N GLU A 468 13.53 19.76 2.57
CA GLU A 468 12.76 18.54 2.86
C GLU A 468 13.62 17.28 2.71
N ALA A 469 14.43 17.19 1.65
CA ALA A 469 15.33 16.06 1.44
C ALA A 469 16.35 15.93 2.59
N ARG A 470 16.95 17.05 3.01
CA ARG A 470 17.97 17.09 4.07
C ARG A 470 17.40 16.85 5.47
N ILE A 471 16.24 17.42 5.80
CA ILE A 471 15.66 17.37 7.15
C ILE A 471 14.77 16.14 7.35
N LEU A 472 14.04 15.68 6.32
CA LEU A 472 13.06 14.60 6.48
C LEU A 472 13.50 13.27 5.87
N MET A 473 14.31 13.29 4.81
CA MET A 473 14.60 12.08 4.02
C MET A 473 16.04 11.57 4.11
N LEU A 474 16.93 12.28 4.82
CA LEU A 474 18.34 11.90 4.90
C LEU A 474 18.52 10.49 5.45
N ALA A 475 19.39 9.69 4.83
CA ALA A 475 19.56 8.29 5.22
C ALA A 475 20.07 8.11 6.67
N ALA A 476 20.94 9.01 7.15
CA ALA A 476 21.55 8.92 8.48
C ALA A 476 20.55 9.02 9.65
N GLN A 477 19.37 9.62 9.45
CA GLN A 477 18.33 9.74 10.48
C GLN A 477 17.27 8.65 10.41
N ASN A 478 17.17 7.93 9.29
CA ASN A 478 16.19 6.87 9.09
C ASN A 478 16.68 5.55 9.73
N ILE A 479 16.85 5.56 11.05
CA ILE A 479 17.40 4.45 11.84
C ILE A 479 16.33 3.42 12.18
N LEU A 480 15.11 3.85 12.50
CA LEU A 480 14.00 2.98 12.89
C LEU A 480 13.14 2.57 11.68
N ASN A 481 12.57 1.37 11.78
CA ASN A 481 11.59 0.88 10.82
C ASN A 481 10.18 1.37 11.21
N PRO A 482 9.42 2.03 10.31
CA PRO A 482 8.09 2.54 10.62
C PRO A 482 7.04 1.46 10.98
N LYS A 483 7.29 0.18 10.68
CA LYS A 483 6.33 -0.90 10.96
C LYS A 483 6.26 -1.29 12.45
N ASP A 484 7.40 -1.31 13.13
CA ASP A 484 7.59 -1.90 14.47
C ASP A 484 8.39 -0.98 15.42
N GLY A 485 9.07 0.05 14.90
CA GLY A 485 9.92 0.93 15.69
C GLY A 485 11.29 0.35 16.04
N LYS A 486 11.67 -0.81 15.45
CA LYS A 486 12.98 -1.43 15.66
C LYS A 486 14.03 -0.88 14.69
N PRO A 487 15.34 -0.91 15.02
CA PRO A 487 16.37 -0.41 14.12
C PRO A 487 16.43 -1.21 12.80
N VAL A 488 16.30 -0.52 11.65
CA VAL A 488 16.39 -1.12 10.31
C VAL A 488 17.84 -1.28 9.85
N VAL A 489 18.72 -0.40 10.31
CA VAL A 489 20.14 -0.29 9.92
C VAL A 489 21.04 -1.22 10.74
N THR A 490 20.53 -2.39 11.13
CA THR A 490 21.32 -3.39 11.85
C THR A 490 22.40 -3.99 10.93
N PRO A 491 23.65 -4.15 11.43
CA PRO A 491 24.68 -4.83 10.68
C PRO A 491 24.25 -6.23 10.25
N SER A 492 24.74 -6.64 9.07
CA SER A 492 24.49 -7.97 8.50
C SER A 492 25.76 -8.55 7.89
N GLN A 493 25.76 -9.87 7.65
CA GLN A 493 26.83 -10.58 6.95
C GLN A 493 28.20 -10.33 7.59
N ASP A 494 29.17 -9.83 6.81
CA ASP A 494 30.57 -9.65 7.20
C ASP A 494 30.74 -8.75 8.43
N MET A 495 29.89 -7.73 8.57
CA MET A 495 29.94 -6.85 9.74
C MET A 495 29.60 -7.61 11.02
N VAL A 496 28.61 -8.51 10.97
CA VAL A 496 28.25 -9.36 12.11
C VAL A 496 29.35 -10.37 12.38
N LEU A 497 29.87 -11.03 11.35
CA LEU A 497 30.97 -11.99 11.46
C LEU A 497 32.22 -11.38 12.09
N GLY A 498 32.59 -10.17 11.67
CA GLY A 498 33.74 -9.47 12.23
C GLY A 498 33.58 -9.16 13.71
N ASN A 499 32.41 -8.66 14.12
CA ASN A 499 32.12 -8.36 15.54
C ASN A 499 31.97 -9.65 16.38
N TYR A 500 31.40 -10.71 15.81
CA TYR A 500 31.32 -12.03 16.43
C TYR A 500 32.72 -12.61 16.67
N TYR A 501 33.56 -12.64 15.63
CA TYR A 501 34.93 -13.13 15.74
C TYR A 501 35.78 -12.25 16.66
N LEU A 502 35.55 -10.93 16.69
CA LEU A 502 36.25 -10.03 17.60
C LEU A 502 35.98 -10.37 19.07
N THR A 503 34.74 -10.75 19.40
CA THR A 503 34.30 -10.94 20.79
C THR A 503 34.30 -12.39 21.25
N LEU A 504 34.72 -13.31 20.39
CA LEU A 504 34.91 -14.72 20.70
C LEU A 504 36.03 -14.91 21.74
N GLU A 505 35.80 -15.81 22.68
CA GLU A 505 36.79 -16.17 23.71
C GLU A 505 37.36 -17.57 23.45
N ARG A 506 38.64 -17.75 23.78
CA ARG A 506 39.32 -19.04 23.66
C ARG A 506 40.09 -19.36 24.93
N GLU A 507 40.00 -20.62 25.34
CA GLU A 507 40.88 -21.18 26.37
C GLU A 507 42.29 -21.39 25.82
N ASN A 508 43.29 -21.24 26.69
CA ASN A 508 44.70 -21.47 26.39
C ASN A 508 45.23 -20.63 25.22
N ALA A 509 44.71 -19.40 25.10
CA ALA A 509 45.17 -18.46 24.09
C ALA A 509 46.53 -17.85 24.49
N VAL A 510 47.31 -17.41 23.49
CA VAL A 510 48.63 -16.82 23.72
C VAL A 510 48.50 -15.60 24.63
N GLY A 511 49.28 -15.56 25.72
CA GLY A 511 49.29 -14.45 26.68
C GLY A 511 48.05 -14.36 27.58
N GLU A 512 47.35 -15.47 27.81
CA GLU A 512 46.24 -15.55 28.77
C GLU A 512 46.67 -15.18 30.20
N GLY A 513 45.84 -14.37 30.87
CA GLY A 513 46.08 -13.83 32.20
C GLY A 513 47.25 -12.83 32.28
N THR A 514 47.61 -12.19 31.16
CA THR A 514 48.46 -11.00 31.17
C THR A 514 47.68 -9.80 31.71
N ILE A 515 48.39 -8.94 32.46
CA ILE A 515 47.84 -7.72 33.06
C ILE A 515 48.40 -6.54 32.28
N PHE A 516 47.53 -5.66 31.81
CA PHE A 516 47.89 -4.45 31.09
C PHE A 516 47.50 -3.19 31.87
N LYS A 517 48.32 -2.15 31.71
CA LYS A 517 48.07 -0.83 32.28
C LYS A 517 46.89 -0.13 31.61
N ASP A 518 46.84 -0.19 30.28
CA ASP A 518 45.81 0.50 29.47
C ASP A 518 45.51 -0.22 28.15
N ILE A 519 44.56 0.34 27.40
CA ILE A 519 44.11 -0.19 26.10
C ILE A 519 45.24 -0.17 25.06
N ASN A 520 46.12 0.84 25.09
CA ASN A 520 47.17 1.00 24.10
C ASN A 520 48.26 -0.07 24.28
N GLU A 521 48.60 -0.40 25.52
CA GLU A 521 49.54 -1.48 25.84
C GLU A 521 49.02 -2.84 25.35
N ALA A 522 47.74 -3.13 25.60
CA ALA A 522 47.11 -4.35 25.09
C ALA A 522 47.11 -4.41 23.54
N GLN A 523 46.85 -3.28 22.87
CA GLN A 523 46.94 -3.19 21.41
C GLN A 523 48.36 -3.35 20.88
N LEU A 524 49.36 -2.79 21.58
CA LEU A 524 50.77 -2.95 21.23
C LEU A 524 51.21 -4.41 21.38
N ALA A 525 50.80 -5.06 22.46
CA ALA A 525 51.05 -6.48 22.68
C ALA A 525 50.40 -7.35 21.60
N TYR A 526 49.18 -7.01 21.16
CA TYR A 526 48.51 -7.68 20.04
C TYR A 526 49.28 -7.50 18.72
N GLN A 527 49.74 -6.28 18.42
CA GLN A 527 50.52 -6.00 17.21
C GLN A 527 51.85 -6.75 17.18
N ASN A 528 52.51 -6.88 18.32
CA ASN A 528 53.74 -7.67 18.47
C ASN A 528 53.51 -9.19 18.50
N GLY A 529 52.25 -9.64 18.61
CA GLY A 529 51.90 -11.06 18.64
C GLY A 529 52.06 -11.73 20.01
N TYR A 530 52.20 -10.96 21.10
CA TYR A 530 52.28 -11.50 22.46
C TYR A 530 50.92 -11.89 23.05
N VAL A 531 49.83 -11.35 22.50
CA VAL A 531 48.45 -11.70 22.82
C VAL A 531 47.62 -11.85 21.55
N HIS A 532 46.52 -12.59 21.61
CA HIS A 532 45.53 -12.73 20.54
C HIS A 532 44.25 -11.94 20.87
N LEU A 533 43.38 -11.71 19.88
CA LEU A 533 42.07 -11.06 20.10
C LEU A 533 41.21 -11.80 21.13
N HIS A 534 41.34 -13.13 21.14
CA HIS A 534 40.55 -14.04 21.99
C HIS A 534 41.20 -14.34 23.34
N SER A 535 42.35 -13.71 23.64
CA SER A 535 43.05 -13.90 24.91
C SER A 535 42.31 -13.20 26.03
N ARG A 536 42.03 -13.93 27.11
CA ARG A 536 41.48 -13.41 28.37
C ARG A 536 42.60 -12.73 29.17
N ILE A 537 42.39 -11.47 29.52
CA ILE A 537 43.40 -10.56 30.09
C ILE A 537 42.77 -9.72 31.20
N ALA A 538 43.59 -9.09 32.02
CA ALA A 538 43.14 -8.08 32.99
C ALA A 538 43.67 -6.71 32.61
N VAL A 539 42.86 -5.67 32.78
CA VAL A 539 43.24 -4.27 32.55
C VAL A 539 42.87 -3.44 33.76
N PHE A 540 43.69 -2.46 34.11
CA PHE A 540 43.35 -1.52 35.17
C PHE A 540 42.09 -0.72 34.82
N ALA A 541 41.02 -0.86 35.60
CA ALA A 541 39.70 -0.30 35.26
C ALA A 541 39.71 1.23 35.16
N GLY A 542 40.47 1.92 36.02
CA GLY A 542 40.64 3.37 35.99
C GLY A 542 41.35 3.92 34.75
N SER A 543 41.98 3.07 33.93
CA SER A 543 42.57 3.47 32.65
C SER A 543 41.56 3.56 31.50
N ILE A 544 40.38 2.95 31.67
CA ILE A 544 39.33 2.92 30.66
C ILE A 544 38.48 4.19 30.83
N PRO A 545 38.26 4.99 29.77
CA PRO A 545 37.48 6.22 29.86
C PRO A 545 35.97 5.93 29.90
N ASN A 546 35.50 5.24 30.95
CA ASN A 546 34.08 4.95 31.20
C ASN A 546 33.58 5.70 32.44
N GLU A 547 32.53 6.50 32.26
CA GLU A 547 31.95 7.33 33.32
C GLU A 547 31.10 6.54 34.31
N ARG A 548 30.69 5.31 33.96
CA ARG A 548 29.82 4.44 34.78
C ARG A 548 30.53 3.66 35.87
N PHE A 549 31.86 3.57 35.85
CA PHE A 549 32.60 2.88 36.91
C PHE A 549 32.62 3.70 38.20
N THR A 550 32.25 3.05 39.31
CA THR A 550 32.33 3.64 40.66
C THR A 550 33.78 3.88 41.06
N ASP A 551 34.02 4.74 42.06
CA ASP A 551 35.37 5.04 42.53
C ASP A 551 36.10 3.79 43.08
N GLU A 552 35.35 2.83 43.64
CA GLU A 552 35.87 1.54 44.07
C GLU A 552 36.29 0.68 42.88
N GLN A 553 35.42 0.53 41.87
CA GLN A 553 35.69 -0.23 40.66
C GLN A 553 36.89 0.31 39.88
N ARG A 554 37.10 1.64 39.88
CA ARG A 554 38.25 2.27 39.20
C ARG A 554 39.61 1.85 39.76
N ASN A 555 39.67 1.45 41.02
CA ASN A 555 40.88 0.97 41.69
C ASN A 555 41.11 -0.54 41.52
N GLN A 556 40.22 -1.25 40.82
CA GLN A 556 40.27 -2.68 40.58
C GLN A 556 40.78 -3.03 39.18
N LEU A 557 41.08 -4.32 38.97
CA LEU A 557 41.39 -4.89 37.67
C LEU A 557 40.09 -5.40 37.03
N LEU A 558 39.84 -5.03 35.78
CA LEU A 558 38.73 -5.54 34.98
C LEU A 558 39.21 -6.74 34.15
N ILE A 559 38.56 -7.88 34.34
CA ILE A 559 38.78 -9.08 33.52
C ILE A 559 37.97 -9.00 32.24
N THR A 560 38.66 -9.07 31.10
CA THR A 560 38.04 -8.94 29.78
C THR A 560 38.91 -9.62 28.71
N THR A 561 38.63 -9.39 27.43
CA THR A 561 39.48 -9.87 26.33
C THR A 561 40.00 -8.71 25.50
N VAL A 562 41.11 -8.93 24.80
CA VAL A 562 41.70 -7.94 23.88
C VAL A 562 40.66 -7.47 22.85
N GLY A 563 39.87 -8.39 22.30
CA GLY A 563 38.83 -8.07 21.34
C GLY A 563 37.68 -7.26 21.93
N LYS A 564 37.20 -7.60 23.13
CA LYS A 564 36.15 -6.82 23.83
C LYS A 564 36.63 -5.42 24.22
N LEU A 565 37.90 -5.26 24.59
CA LEU A 565 38.47 -3.92 24.81
C LEU A 565 38.40 -3.07 23.55
N ILE A 566 38.79 -3.63 22.40
CA ILE A 566 38.73 -2.93 21.11
C ILE A 566 37.27 -2.60 20.75
N PHE A 567 36.34 -3.53 20.95
CA PHE A 567 34.92 -3.28 20.69
C PHE A 567 34.34 -2.15 21.55
N ASN A 568 34.70 -2.06 22.83
CA ASN A 568 34.15 -1.00 23.69
C ASN A 568 34.67 0.42 23.33
N THR A 569 35.73 0.55 22.52
CA THR A 569 36.21 1.87 22.04
C THR A 569 35.25 2.59 21.10
N ILE A 570 34.33 1.87 20.44
CA ILE A 570 33.37 2.46 19.51
C ILE A 570 32.09 2.97 20.21
N LEU A 571 31.87 2.57 21.46
CA LEU A 571 30.70 2.96 22.24
C LEU A 571 30.87 4.35 22.88
N PRO A 572 29.78 5.07 23.20
CA PRO A 572 29.85 6.31 23.97
C PRO A 572 30.42 6.08 25.39
N LYS A 573 31.13 7.07 25.93
CA LYS A 573 31.81 6.96 27.25
C LYS A 573 30.89 6.73 28.45
N SER A 574 29.64 7.18 28.35
CA SER A 574 28.61 7.03 29.39
C SER A 574 27.77 5.76 29.24
N PHE A 575 28.10 4.92 28.24
CA PHE A 575 27.50 3.60 28.06
C PHE A 575 28.21 2.56 28.94
N PRO A 576 27.50 1.58 29.52
CA PRO A 576 28.13 0.50 30.29
C PRO A 576 29.20 -0.23 29.45
N TYR A 577 30.29 -0.66 30.10
CA TYR A 577 31.28 -1.49 29.43
C TYR A 577 30.66 -2.87 29.17
N ILE A 578 30.52 -3.24 27.90
CA ILE A 578 29.85 -4.47 27.49
C ILE A 578 30.86 -5.61 27.55
N ASN A 579 30.75 -6.44 28.59
CA ASN A 579 31.60 -7.62 28.78
C ASN A 579 30.83 -8.93 28.53
N GLU A 580 29.52 -8.93 28.81
CA GLU A 580 28.62 -10.07 28.53
C GLU A 580 27.40 -9.65 27.69
N PRO A 581 26.84 -10.57 26.87
CA PRO A 581 25.70 -10.28 26.01
C PRO A 581 24.35 -10.40 26.74
N THR A 582 24.20 -9.73 27.89
CA THR A 582 22.97 -9.77 28.72
C THR A 582 22.22 -8.43 28.69
N LYS A 583 20.90 -8.46 28.96
CA LYS A 583 20.10 -7.23 29.11
C LYS A 583 20.57 -6.39 30.30
N PHE A 584 20.95 -7.04 31.40
CA PHE A 584 21.47 -6.39 32.59
C PHE A 584 22.71 -5.53 32.26
N ASN A 585 23.71 -6.11 31.57
CA ASN A 585 24.91 -5.36 31.17
C ASN A 585 24.57 -4.20 30.22
N LEU A 586 23.57 -4.37 29.36
CA LEU A 586 23.21 -3.38 28.35
C LEU A 586 22.49 -2.15 28.93
N GLU A 587 21.57 -2.36 29.87
CA GLU A 587 20.66 -1.32 30.35
C GLU A 587 21.11 -0.67 31.66
N ILE A 588 21.64 -1.47 32.60
CA ILE A 588 21.91 -1.08 33.99
C ILE A 588 23.39 -0.71 34.16
N GLU A 589 24.26 -1.72 34.27
CA GLU A 589 25.68 -1.54 34.57
C GLU A 589 26.54 -2.76 34.21
N THR A 590 27.85 -2.59 34.21
CA THR A 590 28.79 -3.71 34.01
C THR A 590 28.80 -4.60 35.25
N PRO A 591 28.56 -5.92 35.13
CA PRO A 591 28.47 -6.81 36.29
C PRO A 591 29.74 -6.79 37.15
N GLU A 592 29.56 -6.66 38.47
CA GLU A 592 30.65 -6.55 39.45
C GLU A 592 31.57 -7.78 39.46
N LYS A 593 31.05 -8.95 39.07
CA LYS A 593 31.81 -10.22 39.02
C LYS A 593 33.06 -10.19 38.13
N TYR A 594 33.19 -9.20 37.25
CA TYR A 594 34.36 -9.04 36.37
C TYR A 594 35.45 -8.12 36.94
N PHE A 595 35.20 -7.49 38.09
CA PHE A 595 36.18 -6.68 38.79
C PHE A 595 36.85 -7.50 39.88
N VAL A 596 38.19 -7.47 39.92
CA VAL A 596 38.99 -8.18 40.91
C VAL A 596 40.01 -7.24 41.54
N ASP A 597 40.31 -7.45 42.82
CA ASP A 597 41.33 -6.66 43.50
C ASP A 597 42.71 -6.89 42.89
N THR A 598 43.56 -5.86 42.97
CA THR A 598 44.91 -5.86 42.38
C THR A 598 45.85 -6.93 42.96
N THR A 599 45.51 -7.52 44.11
CA THR A 599 46.27 -8.61 44.77
C THR A 599 45.85 -10.02 44.35
N THR A 600 44.78 -10.14 43.55
CA THR A 600 44.22 -11.44 43.13
C THR A 600 45.12 -12.11 42.09
N ASP A 601 45.31 -13.43 42.16
CA ASP A 601 45.97 -14.18 41.09
C ASP A 601 45.05 -14.27 39.87
N VAL A 602 45.26 -13.34 38.94
CA VAL A 602 44.47 -13.19 37.70
C VAL A 602 44.46 -14.47 36.86
N ARG A 603 45.57 -15.22 36.80
CA ARG A 603 45.64 -16.44 35.98
C ARG A 603 44.77 -17.54 36.55
N ALA A 604 44.84 -17.76 37.87
CA ALA A 604 44.00 -18.74 38.55
C ALA A 604 42.51 -18.36 38.46
N HIS A 605 42.19 -17.08 38.59
CA HIS A 605 40.81 -16.59 38.48
C HIS A 605 40.23 -16.78 37.07
N ILE A 606 40.97 -16.41 36.02
CA ILE A 606 40.55 -16.58 34.62
C ILE A 606 40.38 -18.06 34.27
N ALA A 607 41.25 -18.94 34.77
CA ALA A 607 41.14 -20.38 34.53
C ALA A 607 39.86 -20.99 35.15
N ALA A 608 39.37 -20.43 36.26
CA ALA A 608 38.12 -20.87 36.90
C ALA A 608 36.86 -20.26 36.26
N GLN A 609 37.01 -19.23 35.42
CA GLN A 609 35.90 -18.50 34.82
C GLN A 609 35.37 -19.22 33.57
N GLU A 610 34.05 -19.32 33.47
CA GLU A 610 33.36 -19.84 32.28
C GLU A 610 33.55 -18.91 31.07
N LEU A 611 33.52 -19.50 29.87
CA LEU A 611 33.59 -18.76 28.61
C LEU A 611 32.31 -17.95 28.38
N ILE A 612 32.48 -16.69 28.00
CA ILE A 612 31.38 -15.81 27.69
C ILE A 612 31.00 -15.97 26.21
N ASP A 613 29.70 -15.99 25.93
CA ASP A 613 29.19 -16.05 24.56
C ASP A 613 29.60 -14.83 23.71
N PRO A 614 29.88 -15.02 22.41
CA PRO A 614 30.22 -13.95 21.48
C PRO A 614 29.01 -13.06 21.15
N PHE A 615 29.29 -11.86 20.65
CA PHE A 615 28.23 -10.90 20.30
C PHE A 615 27.60 -11.24 18.94
N LYS A 616 26.44 -11.87 19.00
CA LYS A 616 25.60 -12.24 17.85
C LYS A 616 24.83 -11.03 17.28
N LYS A 617 24.21 -11.19 16.11
CA LYS A 617 23.39 -10.15 15.47
C LYS A 617 22.34 -9.52 16.40
N LYS A 618 21.66 -10.33 17.23
CA LYS A 618 20.58 -9.88 18.12
C LYS A 618 21.09 -8.87 19.17
N ILE A 619 22.23 -9.13 19.80
CA ILE A 619 22.78 -8.21 20.81
C ILE A 619 23.28 -6.92 20.16
N LEU A 620 23.88 -6.99 18.96
CA LEU A 620 24.27 -5.78 18.21
C LEU A 620 23.05 -4.89 17.90
N GLY A 621 21.92 -5.50 17.52
CA GLY A 621 20.66 -4.78 17.34
C GLY A 621 20.16 -4.09 18.61
N ASN A 622 20.24 -4.77 19.76
CA ASN A 622 19.85 -4.21 21.05
C ASN A 622 20.77 -3.05 21.47
N ILE A 623 22.08 -3.15 21.24
CA ILE A 623 23.03 -2.06 21.52
C ILE A 623 22.65 -0.82 20.70
N ILE A 624 22.34 -0.99 19.41
CA ILE A 624 21.94 0.12 18.55
C ILE A 624 20.62 0.76 19.05
N ALA A 625 19.65 -0.05 19.45
CA ALA A 625 18.37 0.43 19.98
C ALA A 625 18.56 1.25 21.26
N GLU A 626 19.39 0.77 22.19
CA GLU A 626 19.64 1.45 23.47
C GLU A 626 20.47 2.74 23.29
N VAL A 627 21.46 2.72 22.40
CA VAL A 627 22.21 3.95 22.04
C VAL A 627 21.28 4.98 21.39
N PHE A 628 20.37 4.56 20.51
CA PHE A 628 19.38 5.46 19.91
C PHE A 628 18.43 6.07 20.95
N LYS A 629 17.98 5.26 21.91
CA LYS A 629 17.10 5.70 23.00
C LYS A 629 17.77 6.74 23.91
N LYS A 630 19.03 6.53 24.28
CA LYS A 630 19.79 7.41 25.21
C LYS A 630 20.43 8.63 24.54
N PHE A 631 21.01 8.47 23.34
CA PHE A 631 21.86 9.50 22.71
C PHE A 631 21.28 10.09 21.41
N HIS A 632 20.09 9.65 21.01
CA HIS A 632 19.41 10.11 19.80
C HIS A 632 20.22 9.86 18.50
N ILE A 633 19.80 10.52 17.42
CA ILE A 633 20.15 10.16 16.04
C ILE A 633 21.66 10.27 15.73
N THR A 634 22.28 11.40 16.07
CA THR A 634 23.63 11.75 15.60
C THR A 634 24.70 10.81 16.14
N GLU A 635 24.67 10.52 17.43
CA GLU A 635 25.66 9.62 18.06
C GLU A 635 25.45 8.17 17.62
N THR A 636 24.20 7.72 17.43
CA THR A 636 23.92 6.40 16.86
C THR A 636 24.49 6.28 15.45
N SER A 637 24.30 7.28 14.58
CA SER A 637 24.83 7.24 13.21
C SER A 637 26.37 7.17 13.18
N LYS A 638 27.06 7.96 14.02
CA LYS A 638 28.53 7.90 14.15
C LYS A 638 29.01 6.56 14.70
N MET A 639 28.30 5.98 15.67
CA MET A 639 28.61 4.67 16.23
C MET A 639 28.43 3.56 15.19
N LEU A 640 27.37 3.62 14.37
CA LEU A 640 27.12 2.67 13.29
C LEU A 640 28.24 2.64 12.24
N ASP A 641 28.73 3.81 11.82
CA ASP A 641 29.88 3.88 10.90
C ASP A 641 31.14 3.25 11.52
N ARG A 642 31.42 3.52 12.80
CA ARG A 642 32.54 2.90 13.54
C ARG A 642 32.39 1.38 13.67
N MET A 643 31.19 0.89 13.96
CA MET A 643 30.88 -0.53 14.07
C MET A 643 31.01 -1.27 12.73
N LYS A 644 30.59 -0.62 11.63
CA LYS A 644 30.78 -1.12 10.26
C LYS A 644 32.27 -1.25 9.94
N ASP A 645 33.05 -0.19 10.15
CA ASP A 645 34.48 -0.16 9.83
C ASP A 645 35.25 -1.21 10.63
N LEU A 646 34.94 -1.35 11.93
CA LEU A 646 35.51 -2.38 12.80
C LEU A 646 35.14 -3.79 12.33
N GLY A 647 33.86 -4.03 12.04
CA GLY A 647 33.36 -5.31 11.54
C GLY A 647 34.08 -5.75 10.27
N PHE A 648 34.19 -4.90 9.25
CA PHE A 648 34.89 -5.24 8.00
C PHE A 648 36.39 -5.48 8.20
N LYS A 649 37.05 -4.67 9.04
CA LYS A 649 38.48 -4.84 9.32
C LYS A 649 38.76 -6.20 9.97
N ILE A 650 37.97 -6.57 10.98
CA ILE A 650 38.18 -7.82 11.71
C ILE A 650 37.73 -9.03 10.89
N SER A 651 36.64 -8.94 10.12
CA SER A 651 36.21 -10.04 9.25
C SER A 651 37.28 -10.37 8.19
N THR A 652 37.92 -9.35 7.62
CA THR A 652 39.05 -9.52 6.69
C THR A 652 40.23 -10.20 7.38
N LYS A 653 40.55 -9.78 8.61
CA LYS A 653 41.67 -10.36 9.38
C LYS A 653 41.40 -11.80 9.84
N ALA A 654 40.14 -12.15 10.11
CA ALA A 654 39.73 -13.49 10.50
C ALA A 654 40.00 -14.53 9.40
N GLY A 655 40.06 -14.11 8.13
CA GLY A 655 40.38 -15.00 7.02
C GLY A 655 39.37 -16.13 6.84
N MET A 656 38.09 -15.86 7.12
CA MET A 656 37.04 -16.87 7.03
C MET A 656 36.92 -17.40 5.60
N THR A 657 36.84 -18.72 5.48
CA THR A 657 36.73 -19.42 4.21
C THR A 657 35.64 -20.48 4.27
N VAL A 658 35.31 -21.06 3.13
CA VAL A 658 34.43 -22.23 3.06
C VAL A 658 35.10 -23.25 2.15
N GLY A 659 35.38 -24.42 2.71
CA GLY A 659 35.89 -25.57 2.00
C GLY A 659 34.96 -26.77 2.13
N ILE A 660 35.15 -27.75 1.24
CA ILE A 660 34.50 -29.05 1.40
C ILE A 660 34.95 -29.73 2.70
N ALA A 661 36.16 -29.48 3.21
CA ALA A 661 36.60 -30.03 4.49
C ALA A 661 35.76 -29.55 5.69
N ASP A 662 35.17 -28.35 5.63
CA ASP A 662 34.41 -27.74 6.73
C ASP A 662 33.00 -28.36 6.88
N ILE A 663 32.51 -29.02 5.83
CA ILE A 663 31.20 -29.69 5.83
C ILE A 663 31.42 -31.12 6.32
N LEU A 664 31.32 -31.33 7.63
CA LEU A 664 31.50 -32.65 8.25
C LEU A 664 30.34 -33.58 7.91
N THR A 665 30.65 -34.84 7.59
CA THR A 665 29.66 -35.90 7.42
C THR A 665 29.38 -36.58 8.74
N LEU A 666 28.11 -36.80 9.05
CA LEU A 666 27.71 -37.58 10.23
C LEU A 666 27.88 -39.07 9.96
N GLU A 667 28.80 -39.74 10.66
CA GLU A 667 29.07 -41.18 10.47
C GLU A 667 27.85 -42.04 10.86
N GLU A 668 27.17 -41.69 11.95
CA GLU A 668 25.96 -42.37 12.44
C GLU A 668 24.74 -42.21 11.53
N LYS A 669 24.81 -41.40 10.46
CA LYS A 669 23.71 -41.17 9.53
C LYS A 669 23.20 -42.48 8.94
N HIS A 670 24.10 -43.38 8.53
CA HIS A 670 23.72 -44.64 7.90
C HIS A 670 22.89 -45.53 8.83
N GLU A 671 23.26 -45.61 10.11
CA GLU A 671 22.54 -46.40 11.11
C GLU A 671 21.12 -45.87 11.36
N ILE A 672 20.96 -44.54 11.42
CA ILE A 672 19.64 -43.90 11.59
C ILE A 672 18.75 -44.19 10.38
N LEU A 673 19.31 -44.14 9.17
CA LEU A 673 18.58 -44.42 7.93
C LEU A 673 18.16 -45.89 7.84
N GLU A 674 19.04 -46.84 8.20
CA GLU A 674 18.70 -48.27 8.23
C GLU A 674 17.58 -48.55 9.24
N LYS A 675 17.66 -47.99 10.44
CA LYS A 675 16.60 -48.10 11.45
C LYS A 675 15.25 -47.54 10.97
N ALA A 676 15.27 -46.41 10.24
CA ALA A 676 14.07 -45.84 9.64
C ALA A 676 13.50 -46.76 8.55
N HIS A 677 14.35 -47.30 7.67
CA HIS A 677 13.95 -48.27 6.63
C HIS A 677 13.31 -49.53 7.22
N ASP A 678 13.90 -50.13 8.25
CA ASP A 678 13.36 -51.29 8.95
C ASP A 678 11.98 -51.02 9.55
N THR A 679 11.79 -49.82 10.09
CA THR A 679 10.52 -49.40 10.69
C THR A 679 9.45 -49.22 9.61
N VAL A 680 9.80 -48.62 8.47
CA VAL A 680 8.92 -48.48 7.30
C VAL A 680 8.54 -49.85 6.72
N GLU A 681 9.47 -50.81 6.68
CA GLU A 681 9.18 -52.17 6.22
C GLU A 681 8.20 -52.88 7.15
N LYS A 682 8.36 -52.74 8.47
CA LYS A 682 7.40 -53.25 9.47
C LYS A 682 6.01 -52.66 9.28
N ILE A 683 5.91 -51.35 9.06
CA ILE A 683 4.63 -50.66 8.78
C ILE A 683 3.99 -51.20 7.49
N THR A 684 4.79 -51.34 6.43
CA THR A 684 4.35 -51.89 5.14
C THR A 684 3.88 -53.34 5.26
N LYS A 685 4.54 -54.15 6.10
CA LYS A 685 4.14 -55.53 6.40
C LYS A 685 2.81 -55.58 7.15
N SER A 686 2.57 -54.68 8.10
CA SER A 686 1.29 -54.56 8.80
C SER A 686 0.15 -54.16 7.86
N PHE A 687 0.41 -53.24 6.92
CA PHE A 687 -0.52 -52.88 5.86
C PHE A 687 -0.84 -54.07 4.94
N ARG A 688 0.18 -54.81 4.47
CA ARG A 688 -0.02 -56.03 3.67
C ARG A 688 -0.80 -57.12 4.39
N ARG A 689 -0.73 -57.16 5.72
CA ARG A 689 -1.52 -58.06 6.58
C ARG A 689 -2.96 -57.56 6.83
N GLY A 690 -3.32 -56.37 6.37
CA GLY A 690 -4.64 -55.76 6.56
C GLY A 690 -4.89 -55.22 7.97
N LEU A 691 -3.84 -54.99 8.76
CA LEU A 691 -3.96 -54.50 10.15
C LEU A 691 -4.15 -52.97 10.24
N ILE A 692 -3.77 -52.24 9.20
CA ILE A 692 -3.86 -50.78 9.09
C ILE A 692 -4.38 -50.40 7.71
N THR A 693 -4.99 -49.22 7.61
CA THR A 693 -5.42 -48.64 6.32
C THR A 693 -4.25 -48.01 5.55
N ASP A 694 -4.46 -47.65 4.29
CA ASP A 694 -3.41 -46.99 3.49
C ASP A 694 -3.12 -45.56 3.99
N ASP A 695 -4.15 -44.85 4.46
CA ASP A 695 -3.99 -43.50 5.03
C ASP A 695 -3.16 -43.55 6.33
N GLU A 696 -3.46 -44.49 7.23
CA GLU A 696 -2.66 -44.72 8.45
C GLU A 696 -1.23 -45.15 8.12
N ARG A 697 -1.05 -46.00 7.09
CA ARG A 697 0.28 -46.39 6.62
C ARG A 697 1.06 -45.16 6.13
N TYR A 698 0.43 -44.34 5.29
CA TYR A 698 1.03 -43.13 4.72
C TYR A 698 1.49 -42.15 5.81
N GLU A 699 0.62 -41.83 6.77
CA GLU A 699 0.96 -40.93 7.88
C GLU A 699 2.09 -41.49 8.75
N ARG A 700 2.06 -42.79 9.07
CA ARG A 700 3.12 -43.43 9.85
C ARG A 700 4.47 -43.43 9.12
N VAL A 701 4.48 -43.67 7.81
CA VAL A 701 5.71 -43.62 7.00
C VAL A 701 6.30 -42.21 7.01
N ILE A 702 5.48 -41.18 6.85
CA ILE A 702 5.93 -39.78 6.92
C ILE A 702 6.50 -39.44 8.29
N ALA A 703 5.81 -39.83 9.36
CA ALA A 703 6.24 -39.59 10.73
C ALA A 703 7.62 -40.19 11.02
N VAL A 704 7.87 -41.42 10.54
CA VAL A 704 9.18 -42.08 10.69
C VAL A 704 10.29 -41.31 9.99
N TRP A 705 10.06 -40.86 8.76
CA TRP A 705 11.08 -40.11 8.00
C TRP A 705 11.35 -38.71 8.57
N ASN A 706 10.33 -38.02 9.08
CA ASN A 706 10.51 -36.74 9.76
C ASN A 706 11.31 -36.92 11.05
N ALA A 707 10.98 -37.93 11.87
CA ALA A 707 11.73 -38.23 13.09
C ALA A 707 13.20 -38.55 12.81
N ALA A 708 13.48 -39.34 11.76
CA ALA A 708 14.86 -39.64 11.35
C ALA A 708 15.64 -38.39 10.93
N LYS A 709 14.99 -37.48 10.19
CA LYS A 709 15.59 -36.19 9.79
C LYS A 709 15.89 -35.31 10.99
N ASP A 710 14.98 -35.24 11.96
CA ASP A 710 15.15 -34.41 13.17
C ASP A 710 16.25 -34.98 14.07
N GLU A 711 16.37 -36.31 14.18
CA GLU A 711 17.46 -36.98 14.88
C GLU A 711 18.82 -36.68 14.22
N ILE A 712 18.91 -36.77 12.89
CA ILE A 712 20.11 -36.40 12.12
C ILE A 712 20.47 -34.93 12.35
N GLN A 713 19.49 -34.03 12.30
CA GLN A 713 19.71 -32.61 12.53
C GLN A 713 20.26 -32.33 13.93
N GLY A 714 19.69 -32.95 14.97
CA GLY A 714 20.15 -32.77 16.34
C GLY A 714 21.60 -33.20 16.55
N LYS A 715 21.97 -34.39 16.05
CA LYS A 715 23.34 -34.91 16.14
C LYS A 715 24.34 -34.09 15.33
N LEU A 716 23.93 -33.62 14.16
CA LEU A 716 24.76 -32.82 13.25
C LEU A 716 25.15 -31.45 13.85
N ILE A 717 24.29 -30.84 14.68
CA ILE A 717 24.62 -29.59 15.37
C ILE A 717 25.70 -29.82 16.43
N LEU A 718 25.61 -30.92 17.16
CA LEU A 718 26.55 -31.25 18.23
C LEU A 718 27.93 -31.67 17.73
N SER A 719 28.03 -32.15 16.48
CA SER A 719 29.30 -32.60 15.90
C SER A 719 30.19 -31.48 15.35
N LEU A 720 29.66 -30.25 15.23
CA LEU A 720 30.41 -29.11 14.70
C LEU A 720 31.26 -28.44 15.78
N ASP A 721 32.54 -28.23 15.47
CA ASP A 721 33.42 -27.39 16.28
C ASP A 721 33.00 -25.91 16.22
N ARG A 722 33.13 -25.21 17.36
CA ARG A 722 32.83 -23.77 17.49
C ARG A 722 33.68 -22.90 16.56
N LEU A 723 34.89 -23.34 16.23
CA LEU A 723 35.79 -22.64 15.31
C LEU A 723 35.57 -23.00 13.83
N ASN A 724 34.61 -23.88 13.51
CA ASN A 724 34.28 -24.16 12.13
C ASN A 724 33.65 -22.91 11.47
N PRO A 725 34.14 -22.46 10.29
CA PRO A 725 33.58 -21.29 9.60
C PRO A 725 32.08 -21.39 9.32
N ILE A 726 31.58 -22.58 8.96
CA ILE A 726 30.15 -22.80 8.69
C ILE A 726 29.32 -22.64 9.96
N PHE A 727 29.82 -23.17 11.08
CA PHE A 727 29.17 -23.00 12.39
C PHE A 727 29.15 -21.53 12.79
N MET A 728 30.28 -20.82 12.71
CA MET A 728 30.36 -19.40 13.04
C MET A 728 29.42 -18.53 12.18
N MET A 729 29.27 -18.80 10.88
CA MET A 729 28.33 -18.09 10.01
C MET A 729 26.87 -18.28 10.44
N GLN A 730 26.52 -19.50 10.84
CA GLN A 730 25.18 -19.86 11.29
C GLN A 730 24.88 -19.34 12.70
N ASP A 731 25.80 -19.53 13.66
CA ASP A 731 25.62 -19.14 15.06
C ASP A 731 25.63 -17.62 15.26
N SER A 732 26.49 -16.90 14.53
CA SER A 732 26.52 -15.43 14.56
C SER A 732 25.21 -14.79 14.06
N GLY A 733 24.41 -15.54 13.28
CA GLY A 733 23.23 -15.04 12.59
C GLY A 733 23.55 -14.18 11.37
N ALA A 734 24.78 -14.26 10.85
CA ALA A 734 25.20 -13.54 9.66
C ALA A 734 24.55 -14.11 8.40
N ARG A 735 24.61 -15.44 8.21
CA ARG A 735 23.94 -16.16 7.11
C ARG A 735 23.86 -17.65 7.38
N GLY A 736 22.75 -18.27 7.00
CA GLY A 736 22.50 -19.70 7.16
C GLY A 736 21.61 -19.99 8.36
N ASN A 737 20.86 -21.08 8.26
CA ASN A 737 20.06 -21.63 9.35
C ASN A 737 20.36 -23.12 9.49
N ILE A 738 19.95 -23.69 10.61
CA ILE A 738 20.18 -25.11 10.93
C ILE A 738 19.59 -26.01 9.84
N SER A 739 18.38 -25.71 9.36
CA SER A 739 17.72 -26.52 8.32
C SER A 739 18.50 -26.58 7.00
N ASN A 740 19.14 -25.48 6.59
CA ASN A 740 19.97 -25.44 5.39
C ASN A 740 21.24 -26.28 5.58
N PHE A 741 21.80 -26.28 6.79
CA PHE A 741 22.95 -27.11 7.11
C PHE A 741 22.60 -28.60 7.11
N THR A 742 21.43 -28.97 7.65
CA THR A 742 20.89 -30.34 7.55
C THR A 742 20.79 -30.81 6.10
N GLN A 743 20.38 -29.94 5.16
CA GLN A 743 20.34 -30.29 3.73
C GLN A 743 21.73 -30.44 3.09
N LEU A 744 22.73 -29.71 3.60
CA LEU A 744 24.09 -29.72 3.08
C LEU A 744 24.86 -30.97 3.50
N ALA A 745 24.76 -31.36 4.78
CA ALA A 745 25.57 -32.40 5.41
C ALA A 745 24.79 -33.57 6.02
N GLY A 746 23.49 -33.41 6.27
CA GLY A 746 22.61 -34.44 6.85
C GLY A 746 21.86 -35.20 5.77
N MET A 747 20.59 -34.86 5.56
CA MET A 747 19.73 -35.37 4.49
C MET A 747 18.77 -34.27 4.02
N ARG A 748 18.25 -34.37 2.79
CA ARG A 748 17.29 -33.39 2.29
C ARG A 748 15.87 -33.63 2.82
N GLY A 749 15.48 -34.88 3.02
CA GLY A 749 14.20 -35.27 3.61
C GLY A 749 13.07 -35.45 2.59
N LEU A 750 11.83 -35.36 3.06
CA LEU A 750 10.63 -35.54 2.26
C LEU A 750 10.33 -34.32 1.38
N MET A 751 9.83 -34.59 0.16
CA MET A 751 9.46 -33.58 -0.83
C MET A 751 7.95 -33.58 -1.08
N ALA A 752 7.39 -32.40 -1.32
CA ALA A 752 6.01 -32.24 -1.76
C ALA A 752 5.90 -32.27 -3.29
N ASP A 753 4.86 -32.93 -3.79
CA ASP A 753 4.49 -32.89 -5.19
C ASP A 753 3.82 -31.53 -5.55
N PRO A 754 3.51 -31.26 -6.84
CA PRO A 754 2.84 -30.02 -7.22
C PRO A 754 1.46 -29.82 -6.56
N SER A 755 0.77 -30.91 -6.21
CA SER A 755 -0.54 -30.86 -5.54
C SER A 755 -0.44 -30.55 -4.04
N GLY A 756 0.75 -30.69 -3.44
CA GLY A 756 1.00 -30.52 -2.02
C GLY A 756 1.04 -31.84 -1.24
N ARG A 757 0.81 -32.98 -1.90
CA ARG A 757 0.95 -34.29 -1.26
C ARG A 757 2.44 -34.62 -1.09
N ILE A 758 2.81 -35.11 0.09
CA ILE A 758 4.18 -35.50 0.39
C ILE A 758 4.49 -36.81 -0.34
N VAL A 759 5.59 -36.84 -1.08
CA VAL A 759 6.11 -38.03 -1.75
C VAL A 759 6.71 -38.96 -0.70
N GLU A 760 6.24 -40.20 -0.65
CA GLU A 760 6.65 -41.19 0.36
C GLU A 760 8.14 -41.57 0.28
N LEU A 761 8.74 -41.47 -0.91
CA LEU A 761 10.16 -41.73 -1.12
C LEU A 761 10.97 -40.51 -0.66
N PRO A 762 11.71 -40.57 0.46
CA PRO A 762 12.53 -39.47 0.92
C PRO A 762 13.79 -39.32 0.06
N ILE A 763 14.40 -38.14 0.13
CA ILE A 763 15.75 -37.92 -0.36
C ILE A 763 16.72 -38.10 0.82
N THR A 764 17.41 -39.23 0.85
CA THR A 764 18.36 -39.58 1.92
C THR A 764 19.75 -38.98 1.69
N SER A 765 20.09 -38.72 0.43
CA SER A 765 21.33 -38.05 0.05
C SER A 765 21.31 -36.56 0.45
N ASN A 766 22.49 -35.99 0.67
CA ASN A 766 22.68 -34.55 0.89
C ASN A 766 23.45 -33.91 -0.28
N PHE A 767 23.61 -32.58 -0.26
CA PHE A 767 24.30 -31.87 -1.35
C PHE A 767 25.81 -32.17 -1.41
N ARG A 768 26.42 -32.58 -0.30
CA ARG A 768 27.83 -32.98 -0.27
C ARG A 768 28.07 -34.32 -0.96
N GLU A 769 27.24 -35.32 -0.66
CA GLU A 769 27.29 -36.67 -1.22
C GLU A 769 26.89 -36.68 -2.70
N GLY A 770 25.97 -35.78 -3.07
CA GLY A 770 25.39 -35.71 -4.40
C GLY A 770 24.06 -36.44 -4.47
N LEU A 771 23.14 -35.91 -5.28
CA LEU A 771 21.81 -36.48 -5.47
C LEU A 771 21.81 -37.43 -6.66
N THR A 772 21.10 -38.55 -6.54
CA THR A 772 20.79 -39.39 -7.71
C THR A 772 19.87 -38.66 -8.68
N VAL A 773 19.81 -39.12 -9.95
CA VAL A 773 18.94 -38.51 -10.97
C VAL A 773 17.46 -38.49 -10.53
N LEU A 774 17.00 -39.55 -9.86
CA LEU A 774 15.63 -39.67 -9.37
C LEU A 774 15.35 -38.69 -8.23
N GLU A 775 16.22 -38.62 -7.22
CA GLU A 775 16.08 -37.66 -6.11
C GLU A 775 16.13 -36.22 -6.62
N TYR A 776 17.04 -35.92 -7.56
CA TYR A 776 17.12 -34.61 -8.18
C TYR A 776 15.82 -34.26 -8.90
N PHE A 777 15.27 -35.20 -9.69
CA PHE A 777 13.99 -35.01 -10.38
C PHE A 777 12.84 -34.73 -9.40
N ILE A 778 12.68 -35.53 -8.35
CA ILE A 778 11.65 -35.31 -7.31
C ILE A 778 11.79 -33.92 -6.69
N SER A 779 13.03 -33.49 -6.41
CA SER A 779 13.31 -32.17 -5.84
C SER A 779 12.92 -31.00 -6.74
N THR A 780 12.80 -31.21 -8.06
CA THR A 780 12.40 -30.15 -9.01
C THR A 780 10.95 -29.73 -8.88
N HIS A 781 10.05 -30.62 -8.41
CA HIS A 781 8.62 -30.31 -8.28
C HIS A 781 8.38 -29.17 -7.29
N GLY A 782 8.95 -29.29 -6.09
CA GLY A 782 8.88 -28.27 -5.05
C GLY A 782 9.52 -26.95 -5.47
N ALA A 783 10.74 -27.01 -6.03
CA ALA A 783 11.48 -25.83 -6.47
C ALA A 783 10.72 -25.04 -7.57
N ARG A 784 10.16 -25.74 -8.56
CA ARG A 784 9.39 -25.11 -9.65
C ARG A 784 8.08 -24.50 -9.15
N LYS A 785 7.40 -25.17 -8.21
CA LYS A 785 6.21 -24.62 -7.54
C LYS A 785 6.56 -23.34 -6.79
N GLY A 786 7.63 -23.36 -5.97
CA GLY A 786 8.12 -22.18 -5.25
C GLY A 786 8.45 -20.99 -6.16
N LEU A 787 9.14 -21.24 -7.28
CA LEU A 787 9.41 -20.20 -8.30
C LEU A 787 8.14 -19.61 -8.91
N THR A 788 7.19 -20.47 -9.29
CA THR A 788 5.93 -20.06 -9.92
C THR A 788 5.07 -19.25 -8.96
N ASP A 789 4.95 -19.72 -7.71
CA ASP A 789 4.22 -19.04 -6.65
C ASP A 789 4.82 -17.67 -6.33
N THR A 790 6.15 -17.57 -6.28
CA THR A 790 6.84 -16.30 -6.03
C THR A 790 6.53 -15.29 -7.15
N ALA A 791 6.57 -15.73 -8.41
CA ALA A 791 6.27 -14.87 -9.55
C ALA A 791 4.81 -14.40 -9.59
N LEU A 792 3.85 -15.28 -9.26
CA LEU A 792 2.42 -14.95 -9.27
C LEU A 792 2.01 -14.09 -8.05
N LYS A 793 2.38 -14.51 -6.85
CA LYS A 793 1.93 -13.89 -5.59
C LYS A 793 2.53 -12.50 -5.36
N THR A 794 3.66 -12.17 -6.01
CA THR A 794 4.21 -10.81 -6.01
C THR A 794 3.22 -9.79 -6.58
N ALA A 795 2.46 -10.15 -7.61
CA ALA A 795 1.44 -9.26 -8.18
C ALA A 795 0.25 -9.05 -7.21
N ASP A 796 -0.12 -10.10 -6.47
CA ASP A 796 -1.24 -10.07 -5.53
C ASP A 796 -0.94 -9.25 -4.27
N SER A 797 0.28 -9.37 -3.73
CA SER A 797 0.71 -8.56 -2.57
C SER A 797 0.82 -7.07 -2.93
N GLY A 798 1.37 -6.74 -4.10
CA GLY A 798 1.37 -5.36 -4.61
C GLY A 798 -0.04 -4.82 -4.84
N TYR A 799 -0.97 -5.66 -5.28
CA TYR A 799 -2.38 -5.28 -5.44
C TYR A 799 -3.12 -5.09 -4.11
N LEU A 800 -2.83 -5.90 -3.09
CA LEU A 800 -3.35 -5.69 -1.74
C LEU A 800 -2.85 -4.36 -1.16
N THR A 801 -1.55 -4.11 -1.20
CA THR A 801 -0.94 -2.86 -0.72
C THR A 801 -1.59 -1.65 -1.36
N ARG A 802 -1.81 -1.69 -2.68
CA ARG A 802 -2.54 -0.65 -3.39
C ARG A 802 -3.95 -0.42 -2.83
N ARG A 803 -4.72 -1.50 -2.59
CA ARG A 803 -6.08 -1.38 -2.03
C ARG A 803 -6.08 -0.78 -0.63
N LEU A 804 -5.12 -1.15 0.21
CA LEU A 804 -4.95 -0.57 1.55
C LEU A 804 -4.64 0.93 1.47
N VAL A 805 -3.71 1.34 0.61
CA VAL A 805 -3.38 2.77 0.40
C VAL A 805 -4.61 3.53 -0.11
N ASP A 806 -5.34 2.97 -1.07
CA ASP A 806 -6.53 3.60 -1.63
C ASP A 806 -7.64 3.85 -0.59
N VAL A 807 -7.77 2.99 0.43
CA VAL A 807 -8.70 3.16 1.55
C VAL A 807 -8.21 4.19 2.57
N ALA A 808 -6.93 4.19 2.88
CA ALA A 808 -6.40 4.90 4.06
C ALA A 808 -5.67 6.21 3.74
N GLN A 809 -5.49 6.56 2.47
CA GLN A 809 -4.77 7.76 2.04
C GLN A 809 -5.29 9.09 2.61
N ASP A 810 -6.56 9.17 3.03
CA ASP A 810 -7.16 10.39 3.59
C ASP A 810 -6.98 10.48 5.11
N VAL A 811 -6.38 9.47 5.75
CA VAL A 811 -6.15 9.42 7.18
C VAL A 811 -4.82 10.07 7.54
N ILE A 812 -4.91 11.28 8.08
CA ILE A 812 -3.78 12.06 8.57
C ILE A 812 -4.00 12.51 10.01
N ILE A 813 -2.95 12.93 10.70
CA ILE A 813 -3.10 13.59 12.00
C ILE A 813 -3.57 15.04 11.78
N ARG A 814 -4.74 15.41 12.32
CA ARG A 814 -5.36 16.74 12.11
C ARG A 814 -5.28 17.65 13.33
N GLU A 815 -5.44 17.08 14.51
CA GLU A 815 -5.68 17.77 15.77
C GLU A 815 -4.82 17.14 16.86
N ASP A 816 -4.54 17.89 17.93
CA ASP A 816 -3.77 17.40 19.06
C ASP A 816 -4.61 16.46 19.96
N ASP A 817 -5.86 16.83 20.25
CA ASP A 817 -6.81 16.02 21.02
C ASP A 817 -8.23 16.16 20.45
N CYS A 818 -8.94 15.04 20.26
CA CYS A 818 -10.31 15.01 19.76
C CYS A 818 -11.38 15.10 20.86
N GLY A 819 -11.00 15.13 22.14
CA GLY A 819 -11.94 15.24 23.27
C GLY A 819 -12.86 14.03 23.47
N THR A 820 -12.50 12.85 22.95
CA THR A 820 -13.29 11.62 23.15
C THR A 820 -13.08 11.05 24.53
N ASP A 821 -14.15 10.76 25.29
CA ASP A 821 -14.07 10.09 26.59
C ASP A 821 -14.03 8.56 26.53
N ARG A 822 -14.03 8.02 25.31
CA ARG A 822 -14.04 6.58 25.05
C ARG A 822 -12.62 6.02 24.95
N GLY A 823 -12.36 4.90 25.60
CA GLY A 823 -11.12 4.14 25.52
C GLY A 823 -11.32 2.70 25.05
N LEU A 824 -10.22 2.03 24.75
CA LEU A 824 -10.17 0.60 24.46
C LEU A 824 -9.50 -0.09 25.67
N THR A 825 -10.14 -1.09 26.25
CA THR A 825 -9.51 -1.96 27.25
C THR A 825 -8.70 -3.01 26.50
N ILE A 826 -7.41 -3.09 26.78
CA ILE A 826 -6.49 -4.04 26.15
C ILE A 826 -6.00 -5.08 27.15
N LYS A 827 -5.76 -6.30 26.63
CA LYS A 827 -5.17 -7.45 27.35
C LYS A 827 -4.07 -8.07 26.49
N ALA A 828 -3.28 -8.98 27.04
CA ALA A 828 -2.38 -9.81 26.23
C ALA A 828 -3.18 -10.67 25.23
N ILE A 829 -2.74 -10.75 23.98
CA ILE A 829 -3.39 -11.60 22.96
C ILE A 829 -2.85 -13.02 23.12
N ARG A 830 -3.74 -13.98 23.43
CA ARG A 830 -3.39 -15.38 23.65
C ARG A 830 -4.18 -16.31 22.72
N GLU A 831 -3.55 -17.38 22.27
CA GLU A 831 -4.21 -18.50 21.57
C GLU A 831 -3.97 -19.78 22.37
N GLY A 832 -5.00 -20.21 23.10
CA GLY A 832 -4.85 -21.29 24.08
C GLY A 832 -3.84 -20.90 25.15
N THR A 833 -2.69 -21.58 25.17
CA THR A 833 -1.57 -21.32 26.09
C THR A 833 -0.49 -20.42 25.51
N GLU A 834 -0.47 -20.20 24.19
CA GLU A 834 0.57 -19.41 23.54
C GLU A 834 0.25 -17.91 23.61
N ILE A 835 1.21 -17.11 24.06
CA ILE A 835 1.10 -15.65 24.06
C ILE A 835 1.58 -15.14 22.70
N ILE A 836 0.64 -14.64 21.90
CA ILE A 836 0.93 -14.07 20.58
C ILE A 836 1.57 -12.69 20.74
N GLU A 837 0.99 -11.86 21.62
CA GLU A 837 1.49 -10.51 21.87
C GLU A 837 1.35 -10.16 23.37
N PRO A 838 2.46 -9.78 24.04
CA PRO A 838 2.46 -9.45 25.46
C PRO A 838 1.83 -8.07 25.71
N LEU A 839 1.30 -7.86 26.92
CA LEU A 839 0.66 -6.60 27.30
C LEU A 839 1.63 -5.41 27.25
N GLU A 840 2.90 -5.62 27.61
CA GLU A 840 3.95 -4.58 27.58
C GLU A 840 4.10 -3.94 26.20
N GLU A 841 4.21 -4.76 25.14
CA GLU A 841 4.37 -4.29 23.76
C GLU A 841 3.13 -3.52 23.26
N ARG A 842 1.93 -3.94 23.70
CA ARG A 842 0.67 -3.26 23.33
C ARG A 842 0.50 -1.90 24.01
N LEU A 843 1.07 -1.73 25.20
CA LEU A 843 1.03 -0.49 25.98
C LEU A 843 2.05 0.54 25.47
N GLU A 844 3.20 0.10 24.98
CA GLU A 844 4.30 1.00 24.63
C GLU A 844 3.88 2.07 23.60
N GLY A 845 4.10 3.33 23.95
CA GLY A 845 3.82 4.46 23.07
C GLY A 845 2.34 4.79 22.89
N ARG A 846 1.47 4.33 23.80
CA ARG A 846 0.04 4.70 23.87
C ARG A 846 -0.24 5.67 25.01
N TYR A 847 -1.38 6.35 24.93
CA TYR A 847 -1.86 7.19 26.03
C TYR A 847 -2.86 6.43 26.88
N SER A 848 -2.73 6.52 28.20
CA SER A 848 -3.71 6.03 29.15
C SER A 848 -5.03 6.81 29.04
N ARG A 849 -6.17 6.13 29.15
CA ARG A 849 -7.49 6.80 29.22
C ARG A 849 -8.02 6.89 30.65
N LYS A 850 -7.63 5.95 31.52
CA LYS A 850 -7.92 5.97 32.95
C LYS A 850 -6.60 6.02 33.72
N THR A 851 -6.64 6.64 34.90
CA THR A 851 -5.48 6.62 35.80
C THR A 851 -5.22 5.19 36.26
N ILE A 852 -3.98 4.74 36.11
CA ILE A 852 -3.52 3.39 36.49
C ILE A 852 -2.87 3.49 37.86
N ARG A 853 -3.30 2.62 38.78
CA ARG A 853 -2.82 2.57 40.15
C ARG A 853 -2.31 1.17 40.48
N HIS A 854 -1.29 1.10 41.31
CA HIS A 854 -0.79 -0.17 41.82
C HIS A 854 -1.88 -0.84 42.68
N PRO A 855 -2.16 -2.15 42.51
CA PRO A 855 -3.25 -2.83 43.20
C PRO A 855 -3.08 -2.86 44.73
N GLU A 856 -1.86 -3.03 45.21
CA GLU A 856 -1.57 -3.11 46.66
C GLU A 856 -1.30 -1.75 47.32
N THR A 857 -0.42 -0.91 46.74
CA THR A 857 0.00 0.38 47.36
C THR A 857 -0.91 1.56 47.02
N ASN A 858 -1.78 1.41 46.01
CA ASN A 858 -2.66 2.47 45.48
C ASN A 858 -1.91 3.70 44.91
N GLU A 859 -0.58 3.59 44.71
CA GLU A 859 0.25 4.61 44.09
C GLU A 859 -0.12 4.77 42.61
N VAL A 860 -0.05 6.01 42.11
CA VAL A 860 -0.38 6.32 40.70
C VAL A 860 0.83 6.02 39.84
N ILE A 861 0.72 5.01 38.97
CA ILE A 861 1.76 4.64 38.00
C ILE A 861 1.69 5.57 36.78
N ALA A 862 0.49 5.82 36.26
CA ALA A 862 0.26 6.73 35.14
C ALA A 862 -1.09 7.46 35.29
N ARG A 863 -1.13 8.78 35.10
CA ARG A 863 -2.38 9.56 35.11
C ARG A 863 -3.11 9.41 33.79
N GLU A 864 -4.36 9.83 33.73
CA GLU A 864 -5.11 9.93 32.47
C GLU A 864 -4.41 10.88 31.48
N ASN A 865 -4.28 10.45 30.22
CA ASN A 865 -3.59 11.15 29.14
C ASN A 865 -2.06 11.24 29.29
N ASP A 866 -1.45 10.41 30.15
CA ASP A 866 0.00 10.25 30.15
C ASP A 866 0.43 9.26 29.05
N LEU A 867 1.57 9.55 28.41
CA LEU A 867 2.19 8.66 27.43
C LEU A 867 2.89 7.52 28.16
N ILE A 868 2.50 6.29 27.86
CA ILE A 868 3.10 5.09 28.44
C ILE A 868 4.42 4.81 27.73
N THR A 869 5.53 5.01 28.45
CA THR A 869 6.88 4.63 28.00
C THR A 869 7.16 3.17 28.35
N GLU A 870 8.21 2.60 27.78
CA GLU A 870 8.65 1.22 28.07
C GLU A 870 8.82 0.99 29.58
N ALA A 871 9.50 1.90 30.30
CA ALA A 871 9.69 1.80 31.74
C ALA A 871 8.36 1.78 32.52
N ILE A 872 7.38 2.59 32.10
CA ILE A 872 6.04 2.61 32.70
C ILE A 872 5.29 1.31 32.36
N ALA A 873 5.44 0.80 31.14
CA ALA A 873 4.81 -0.46 30.72
C ALA A 873 5.34 -1.65 31.54
N THR A 874 6.66 -1.73 31.76
CA THR A 874 7.27 -2.76 32.60
C THR A 874 6.76 -2.66 34.05
N GLN A 875 6.71 -1.46 34.63
CA GLN A 875 6.14 -1.23 35.97
C GLN A 875 4.68 -1.68 36.09
N ILE A 876 3.85 -1.45 35.06
CA ILE A 876 2.45 -1.88 35.06
C ILE A 876 2.35 -3.41 35.09
N VAL A 877 3.18 -4.09 34.30
CA VAL A 877 3.17 -5.56 34.22
C VAL A 877 3.75 -6.20 35.48
N GLU A 878 4.83 -5.64 36.04
CA GLU A 878 5.42 -6.08 37.31
C GLU A 878 4.46 -5.90 38.49
N ALA A 879 3.61 -4.87 38.46
CA ALA A 879 2.54 -4.66 39.43
C ALA A 879 1.38 -5.68 39.31
N GLY A 880 1.43 -6.61 38.36
CA GLY A 880 0.42 -7.66 38.18
C GLY A 880 -0.87 -7.20 37.50
N ILE A 881 -0.86 -6.07 36.79
CA ILE A 881 -2.04 -5.53 36.11
C ILE A 881 -2.22 -6.21 34.75
N GLU A 882 -3.32 -6.94 34.56
CA GLU A 882 -3.60 -7.66 33.30
C GLU A 882 -4.42 -6.87 32.28
N GLU A 883 -5.15 -5.83 32.72
CA GLU A 883 -6.04 -5.04 31.86
C GLU A 883 -5.83 -3.54 32.04
N VAL A 884 -5.72 -2.83 30.92
CA VAL A 884 -5.52 -1.37 30.93
C VAL A 884 -6.41 -0.70 29.89
N THR A 885 -7.03 0.42 30.25
CA THR A 885 -7.80 1.24 29.30
C THR A 885 -6.92 2.31 28.66
N ILE A 886 -6.71 2.20 27.35
CA ILE A 886 -5.91 3.13 26.55
C ILE A 886 -6.77 3.96 25.60
N ARG A 887 -6.20 5.05 25.07
CA ARG A 887 -6.74 5.75 23.91
C ARG A 887 -6.30 5.01 22.64
N SER A 888 -7.21 4.88 21.67
CA SER A 888 -6.99 4.15 20.42
C SER A 888 -7.54 4.93 19.23
N ALA A 889 -7.08 4.60 18.02
CA ALA A 889 -7.65 5.13 16.79
C ALA A 889 -9.13 4.74 16.62
N PHE A 890 -9.57 3.58 17.15
CA PHE A 890 -10.95 3.11 17.06
C PHE A 890 -11.97 4.08 17.67
N THR A 891 -11.63 4.73 18.78
CA THR A 891 -12.55 5.60 19.54
C THR A 891 -12.41 7.09 19.20
N CYS A 892 -11.57 7.44 18.23
CA CYS A 892 -11.25 8.82 17.88
C CYS A 892 -12.40 9.53 17.14
N ASN A 893 -12.79 10.71 17.63
CA ASN A 893 -13.90 11.52 17.12
C ASN A 893 -13.53 12.49 15.97
N THR A 894 -12.24 12.61 15.62
CA THR A 894 -11.79 13.49 14.52
C THR A 894 -12.43 13.08 13.18
N LYS A 895 -13.09 14.05 12.50
CA LYS A 895 -13.90 13.85 11.28
C LYS A 895 -13.13 13.19 10.12
N HIS A 896 -11.97 13.76 9.75
CA HIS A 896 -11.14 13.31 8.63
C HIS A 896 -9.69 13.09 9.06
N GLY A 897 -9.47 12.05 9.84
CA GLY A 897 -8.14 11.71 10.36
C GLY A 897 -8.19 11.10 11.75
N VAL A 898 -7.06 11.17 12.45
CA VAL A 898 -6.90 10.77 13.86
C VAL A 898 -6.26 11.95 14.60
N CYS A 899 -6.47 12.09 15.91
CA CYS A 899 -5.76 13.07 16.72
C CYS A 899 -4.43 12.51 17.26
N LYS A 900 -3.50 13.38 17.64
CA LYS A 900 -2.18 13.02 18.16
C LYS A 900 -2.28 12.05 19.34
N LYS A 901 -3.12 12.34 20.35
CA LYS A 901 -3.27 11.48 21.54
C LYS A 901 -3.93 10.11 21.30
N CYS A 902 -4.84 10.01 20.33
CA CYS A 902 -5.43 8.71 19.99
C CYS A 902 -4.48 7.81 19.18
N TYR A 903 -3.49 8.40 18.50
CA TYR A 903 -2.49 7.65 17.73
C TYR A 903 -1.28 7.25 18.59
N GLY A 904 -0.74 8.19 19.37
CA GLY A 904 0.41 7.97 20.26
C GLY A 904 1.77 8.26 19.61
N LYS A 905 2.76 7.44 19.95
CA LYS A 905 4.16 7.51 19.48
C LYS A 905 4.27 7.21 17.98
N ASN A 906 5.09 7.99 17.26
CA ASN A 906 5.54 7.71 15.91
C ASN A 906 6.66 6.67 15.92
N LEU A 907 6.39 5.50 15.34
CA LEU A 907 7.35 4.40 15.30
C LEU A 907 8.58 4.69 14.43
N ALA A 908 8.49 5.62 13.48
CA ALA A 908 9.62 5.95 12.61
C ALA A 908 10.68 6.84 13.29
N THR A 909 10.29 7.62 14.29
CA THR A 909 11.17 8.60 14.97
C THR A 909 11.40 8.24 16.44
N GLY A 910 10.52 7.45 17.04
CA GLY A 910 10.53 7.16 18.48
C GLY A 910 9.94 8.27 19.35
N THR A 911 9.43 9.36 18.76
CA THR A 911 8.83 10.51 19.46
C THR A 911 7.32 10.53 19.30
N GLU A 912 6.62 11.50 19.89
CA GLU A 912 5.19 11.69 19.62
C GLU A 912 4.94 12.02 18.14
N VAL A 913 3.75 11.67 17.62
CA VAL A 913 3.37 11.98 16.24
C VAL A 913 3.07 13.48 16.05
N GLU A 914 3.46 14.02 14.91
CA GLU A 914 3.21 15.42 14.56
C GLU A 914 1.92 15.61 13.76
N VAL A 915 1.32 16.81 13.86
CA VAL A 915 0.16 17.17 13.05
C VAL A 915 0.57 17.26 11.58
N GLY A 916 -0.20 16.60 10.71
CA GLY A 916 0.08 16.47 9.28
C GLY A 916 0.71 15.14 8.88
N GLU A 917 1.08 14.27 9.81
CA GLU A 917 1.66 12.96 9.46
C GLU A 917 0.64 12.07 8.74
N ALA A 918 1.06 11.47 7.62
CA ALA A 918 0.22 10.63 6.76
C ALA A 918 0.14 9.18 7.28
N VAL A 919 -0.37 9.01 8.50
CA VAL A 919 -0.41 7.72 9.22
C VAL A 919 -1.16 6.62 8.49
N GLY A 920 -2.16 6.95 7.67
CA GLY A 920 -2.88 5.96 6.86
C GLY A 920 -2.03 5.34 5.75
N ILE A 921 -1.16 6.12 5.10
CA ILE A 921 -0.22 5.59 4.09
C ILE A 921 0.84 4.72 4.76
N ILE A 922 1.36 5.16 5.91
CA ILE A 922 2.35 4.40 6.69
C ILE A 922 1.76 3.05 7.09
N ALA A 923 0.56 3.04 7.66
CA ALA A 923 -0.14 1.81 8.05
C ALA A 923 -0.37 0.86 6.87
N ALA A 924 -0.83 1.39 5.72
CA ALA A 924 -1.05 0.59 4.52
C ALA A 924 0.25 -0.04 3.97
N GLN A 925 1.37 0.69 4.01
CA GLN A 925 2.68 0.18 3.61
C GLN A 925 3.21 -0.86 4.61
N SER A 926 3.10 -0.60 5.91
CA SER A 926 3.57 -1.50 6.97
C SER A 926 2.82 -2.83 7.00
N ILE A 927 1.57 -2.87 6.55
CA ILE A 927 0.80 -4.12 6.37
C ILE A 927 1.12 -4.78 5.01
N GLY A 928 1.30 -3.97 3.97
CA GLY A 928 1.53 -4.42 2.60
C GLY A 928 2.92 -5.02 2.33
N GLU A 929 3.98 -4.38 2.83
CA GLU A 929 5.38 -4.80 2.61
C GLU A 929 5.66 -6.23 3.11
N PRO A 930 5.27 -6.62 4.33
CA PRO A 930 5.37 -8.01 4.78
C PRO A 930 4.64 -8.98 3.88
N GLY A 931 3.49 -8.59 3.32
CA GLY A 931 2.73 -9.43 2.39
C GLY A 931 3.54 -9.86 1.17
N THR A 932 4.41 -8.98 0.65
CA THR A 932 5.35 -9.33 -0.43
C THR A 932 6.50 -10.21 0.07
N GLN A 933 7.02 -9.95 1.28
CA GLN A 933 8.10 -10.77 1.86
C GLN A 933 7.67 -12.20 2.17
N LEU A 934 6.46 -12.40 2.70
CA LEU A 934 5.88 -13.73 2.95
C LEU A 934 5.84 -14.56 1.66
N THR A 935 5.53 -13.91 0.53
CA THR A 935 5.49 -14.57 -0.77
C THR A 935 6.86 -14.84 -1.39
N MET A 936 7.91 -14.12 -0.95
CA MET A 936 9.29 -14.40 -1.38
C MET A 936 9.94 -15.50 -0.54
N ARG A 937 9.60 -15.62 0.77
CA ARG A 937 10.13 -16.68 1.66
C ARG A 937 9.74 -18.09 1.21
N THR A 938 8.62 -18.26 0.51
CA THR A 938 8.21 -19.56 -0.06
C THR A 938 9.22 -20.13 -1.07
N PHE A 939 10.16 -19.33 -1.57
CA PHE A 939 11.23 -19.82 -2.44
C PHE A 939 12.20 -20.77 -1.72
N HIS A 940 12.51 -20.50 -0.44
CA HIS A 940 13.50 -21.28 0.32
C HIS A 940 12.90 -22.50 1.02
N THR A 941 11.60 -22.46 1.32
CA THR A 941 10.85 -23.57 1.95
C THR A 941 10.04 -24.39 0.92
N GLY A 942 9.86 -23.88 -0.29
CA GLY A 942 9.05 -24.48 -1.34
C GLY A 942 9.52 -25.88 -1.72
N GLY A 943 8.79 -26.89 -1.26
CA GLY A 943 9.03 -28.28 -1.60
C GLY A 943 9.34 -29.21 -0.43
N VAL A 944 9.65 -28.71 0.77
CA VAL A 944 9.83 -29.57 1.95
C VAL A 944 8.50 -29.73 2.67
N ALA A 945 8.16 -30.96 3.08
CA ALA A 945 6.97 -31.26 3.86
C ALA A 945 6.92 -30.42 5.16
N GLY A 946 5.84 -29.66 5.38
CA GLY A 946 5.61 -28.82 6.56
C GLY A 946 4.29 -28.03 6.44
N ASP A 947 3.88 -27.33 7.51
CA ASP A 947 2.66 -26.52 7.52
C ASP A 947 2.68 -25.49 6.40
N ASP A 948 1.64 -25.53 5.56
CA ASP A 948 1.59 -24.78 4.33
C ASP A 948 1.49 -23.27 4.60
N ILE A 949 2.63 -22.57 4.49
CA ILE A 949 2.79 -21.10 4.58
C ILE A 949 1.79 -20.36 3.66
N THR A 950 1.24 -21.05 2.66
CA THR A 950 0.31 -20.49 1.67
C THR A 950 -1.01 -19.97 2.25
N GLN A 951 -1.36 -20.26 3.50
CA GLN A 951 -2.58 -19.73 4.13
C GLN A 951 -2.49 -18.24 4.52
N GLY A 952 -1.30 -17.66 4.69
CA GLY A 952 -1.12 -16.31 5.25
C GLY A 952 -1.79 -15.18 4.44
N LEU A 953 -1.29 -14.89 3.23
CA LEU A 953 -1.79 -13.76 2.43
C LEU A 953 -3.27 -13.92 2.01
N PRO A 954 -3.76 -15.09 1.57
CA PRO A 954 -5.18 -15.29 1.27
C PRO A 954 -6.08 -15.00 2.47
N ARG A 955 -5.66 -15.39 3.69
CA ARG A 955 -6.40 -15.10 4.91
C ARG A 955 -6.46 -13.60 5.21
N ILE A 956 -5.33 -12.89 5.11
CA ILE A 956 -5.30 -11.42 5.25
C ILE A 956 -6.23 -10.74 4.23
N GLN A 957 -6.22 -11.20 2.97
CA GLN A 957 -7.13 -10.66 1.94
C GLN A 957 -8.60 -10.95 2.25
N GLU A 958 -8.92 -12.12 2.79
CA GLU A 958 -10.26 -12.50 3.21
C GLU A 958 -10.79 -11.58 4.32
N ILE A 959 -9.95 -11.32 5.34
CA ILE A 959 -10.26 -10.45 6.48
C ILE A 959 -10.50 -9.00 6.01
N PHE A 960 -9.55 -8.38 5.29
CA PHE A 960 -9.68 -6.99 4.87
C PHE A 960 -10.77 -6.76 3.79
N GLU A 961 -11.12 -7.77 3.00
CA GLU A 961 -12.27 -7.69 2.10
C GLU A 961 -13.61 -8.01 2.78
N ALA A 962 -13.60 -8.29 4.08
CA ALA A 962 -14.77 -8.72 4.86
C ALA A 962 -15.57 -9.81 4.12
N ARG A 963 -14.86 -10.80 3.58
CA ARG A 963 -15.46 -11.96 2.91
C ARG A 963 -15.93 -12.97 3.94
N ASN A 964 -16.88 -13.80 3.56
CA ASN A 964 -17.32 -14.89 4.43
C ASN A 964 -16.21 -15.95 4.46
N PRO A 965 -15.82 -16.43 5.65
CA PRO A 965 -14.77 -17.42 5.78
C PRO A 965 -15.19 -18.78 5.22
N LYS A 966 -14.23 -19.54 4.67
CA LYS A 966 -14.49 -20.88 4.11
C LYS A 966 -14.88 -21.92 5.17
N GLY A 967 -14.25 -21.85 6.35
CA GLY A 967 -14.59 -22.66 7.53
C GLY A 967 -15.26 -21.79 8.58
N GLN A 968 -16.51 -21.41 8.31
CA GLN A 968 -17.25 -20.48 9.18
C GLN A 968 -17.63 -21.14 10.50
N ALA A 969 -17.20 -20.53 11.61
CA ALA A 969 -17.66 -20.89 12.94
C ALA A 969 -19.07 -20.35 13.18
N ILE A 970 -19.90 -21.17 13.82
CA ILE A 970 -21.25 -20.78 14.21
C ILE A 970 -21.17 -20.04 15.55
N ILE A 971 -21.75 -18.84 15.60
CA ILE A 971 -21.80 -18.02 16.82
C ILE A 971 -23.20 -18.03 17.42
N THR A 972 -23.30 -17.97 18.74
CA THR A 972 -24.61 -17.85 19.41
C THR A 972 -25.12 -16.40 19.41
N GLU A 973 -26.42 -16.20 19.19
CA GLU A 973 -27.09 -14.90 19.32
C GLU A 973 -27.60 -14.63 20.74
N VAL A 974 -27.64 -15.65 21.60
CA VAL A 974 -28.12 -15.60 22.99
C VAL A 974 -27.02 -16.04 23.96
N GLY A 975 -26.93 -15.40 25.11
CA GLY A 975 -26.08 -15.87 26.21
C GLY A 975 -26.88 -16.76 27.14
N GLY A 976 -26.29 -17.86 27.60
CA GLY A 976 -27.00 -18.85 28.40
C GLY A 976 -26.24 -20.16 28.55
N GLU A 977 -26.92 -21.18 29.08
CA GLU A 977 -26.35 -22.52 29.27
C GLU A 977 -26.67 -23.41 28.06
N VAL A 978 -25.70 -24.23 27.65
CA VAL A 978 -25.89 -25.26 26.63
C VAL A 978 -26.64 -26.45 27.24
N VAL A 979 -27.89 -26.67 26.81
CA VAL A 979 -28.81 -27.66 27.40
C VAL A 979 -28.72 -29.03 26.75
N SER A 980 -28.60 -29.08 25.43
CA SER A 980 -28.48 -30.36 24.71
C SER A 980 -27.68 -30.22 23.42
N ILE A 981 -26.94 -31.29 23.09
CA ILE A 981 -26.24 -31.50 21.83
C ILE A 981 -26.80 -32.78 21.20
N GLU A 982 -27.79 -32.66 20.31
CA GLU A 982 -28.50 -33.80 19.71
C GLU A 982 -28.07 -34.06 18.27
N GLU A 983 -28.09 -35.31 17.81
CA GLU A 983 -27.89 -35.63 16.39
C GLU A 983 -29.22 -35.50 15.62
N GLY A 984 -29.30 -34.48 14.76
CA GLY A 984 -30.44 -34.22 13.89
C GLY A 984 -30.52 -35.13 12.66
N ARG A 985 -31.59 -34.93 11.86
CA ARG A 985 -32.00 -35.82 10.75
C ARG A 985 -30.99 -36.01 9.61
N ASP A 986 -29.98 -35.14 9.49
CA ASP A 986 -28.96 -35.16 8.42
C ASP A 986 -27.52 -35.40 8.94
N ARG A 987 -27.37 -36.08 10.09
CA ARG A 987 -26.08 -36.21 10.83
C ARG A 987 -25.49 -34.87 11.26
N GLN A 988 -26.30 -33.81 11.30
CA GLN A 988 -25.91 -32.51 11.84
C GLN A 988 -26.13 -32.52 13.35
N GLN A 989 -25.21 -31.91 14.10
CA GLN A 989 -25.37 -31.73 15.54
C GLN A 989 -26.22 -30.48 15.79
N GLU A 990 -27.26 -30.58 16.60
CA GLU A 990 -28.11 -29.46 17.00
C GLU A 990 -27.77 -29.06 18.44
N ILE A 991 -27.24 -27.86 18.62
CA ILE A 991 -26.92 -27.31 19.94
C ILE A 991 -28.04 -26.39 20.39
N THR A 992 -28.63 -26.69 21.53
CA THR A 992 -29.69 -25.86 22.13
C THR A 992 -29.16 -25.06 23.31
N ILE A 993 -29.30 -23.73 23.25
CA ILE A 993 -28.87 -22.79 24.29
C ILE A 993 -30.10 -22.19 24.95
N GLN A 994 -30.14 -22.24 26.28
CA GLN A 994 -31.19 -21.67 27.12
C GLN A 994 -30.66 -20.41 27.82
N GLY A 995 -31.15 -19.25 27.39
CA GLY A 995 -30.97 -17.98 28.10
C GLY A 995 -32.04 -17.78 29.19
N THR A 996 -32.04 -16.60 29.79
CA THR A 996 -33.02 -16.20 30.81
C THR A 996 -34.45 -16.20 30.29
N ASP A 997 -34.68 -15.65 29.09
CA ASP A 997 -36.03 -15.52 28.50
C ASP A 997 -36.19 -16.24 27.15
N ASP A 998 -35.07 -16.59 26.49
CA ASP A 998 -35.05 -17.11 25.12
C ASP A 998 -34.34 -18.48 25.04
N ARG A 999 -34.94 -19.43 24.32
CA ARG A 999 -34.32 -20.72 23.94
C ARG A 999 -34.06 -20.74 22.44
N ARG A 1000 -32.83 -21.05 22.01
CA ARG A 1000 -32.47 -21.14 20.59
C ARG A 1000 -31.62 -22.36 20.27
N SER A 1001 -31.87 -22.96 19.12
CA SER A 1001 -31.13 -24.10 18.60
C SER A 1001 -30.34 -23.74 17.35
N TYR A 1002 -29.14 -24.30 17.23
CA TYR A 1002 -28.20 -24.05 16.13
C TYR A 1002 -27.77 -25.37 15.49
N ASN A 1003 -27.89 -25.48 14.16
CA ASN A 1003 -27.47 -26.67 13.41
C ASN A 1003 -26.01 -26.55 12.99
N ILE A 1004 -25.23 -27.57 13.35
CA ILE A 1004 -23.78 -27.64 13.15
C ILE A 1004 -23.45 -28.81 12.21
N PRO A 1005 -22.64 -28.58 11.15
CA PRO A 1005 -22.17 -29.66 10.29
C PRO A 1005 -21.36 -30.70 11.08
N TYR A 1006 -21.56 -31.99 10.79
CA TYR A 1006 -20.82 -33.11 11.43
C TYR A 1006 -19.29 -32.96 11.40
N THR A 1007 -18.77 -32.33 10.35
CA THR A 1007 -17.31 -32.15 10.16
C THR A 1007 -16.71 -31.06 11.04
N ALA A 1008 -17.54 -30.23 11.68
CA ALA A 1008 -17.08 -29.16 12.54
C ALA A 1008 -16.84 -29.67 13.96
N ARG A 1009 -15.66 -29.42 14.51
CA ARG A 1009 -15.34 -29.74 15.90
C ARG A 1009 -16.00 -28.72 16.83
N LEU A 1010 -16.62 -29.19 17.91
CA LEU A 1010 -17.26 -28.34 18.91
C LEU A 1010 -16.23 -27.75 19.87
N ARG A 1011 -16.51 -26.53 20.34
CA ARG A 1011 -15.74 -25.85 21.40
C ARG A 1011 -16.44 -25.86 22.76
N VAL A 1012 -17.70 -26.28 22.79
CA VAL A 1012 -18.59 -26.21 23.96
C VAL A 1012 -19.09 -27.60 24.31
N GLU A 1013 -19.31 -27.83 25.59
CA GLU A 1013 -19.88 -29.05 26.15
C GLU A 1013 -21.25 -28.77 26.78
N GLU A 1014 -22.07 -29.79 26.99
CA GLU A 1014 -23.33 -29.64 27.74
C GLU A 1014 -23.06 -29.10 29.15
N GLY A 1015 -23.84 -28.10 29.58
CA GLY A 1015 -23.61 -27.36 30.83
C GLY A 1015 -22.62 -26.18 30.72
N SER A 1016 -22.00 -25.95 29.55
CA SER A 1016 -21.15 -24.77 29.34
C SER A 1016 -21.99 -23.49 29.32
N ILE A 1017 -21.52 -22.47 30.04
CA ILE A 1017 -22.10 -21.11 29.99
C ILE A 1017 -21.43 -20.35 28.86
N VAL A 1018 -22.21 -19.90 27.88
CA VAL A 1018 -21.73 -19.16 26.72
C VAL A 1018 -22.22 -17.73 26.71
N GLU A 1019 -21.37 -16.81 26.27
CA GLU A 1019 -21.74 -15.43 26.07
C GLU A 1019 -22.34 -15.19 24.69
N ARG A 1020 -23.19 -14.16 24.58
CA ARG A 1020 -23.73 -13.71 23.30
C ARG A 1020 -22.60 -13.41 22.31
N GLY A 1021 -22.60 -14.04 21.14
CA GLY A 1021 -21.60 -13.88 20.08
C GLY A 1021 -20.39 -14.80 20.18
N GLU A 1022 -20.33 -15.69 21.17
CA GLU A 1022 -19.27 -16.68 21.32
C GLU A 1022 -19.38 -17.80 20.26
N ALA A 1023 -18.23 -18.35 19.85
CA ALA A 1023 -18.14 -19.37 18.81
C ALA A 1023 -18.36 -20.78 19.39
N LEU A 1024 -19.34 -21.50 18.86
CA LEU A 1024 -19.72 -22.86 19.30
C LEU A 1024 -18.84 -23.94 18.66
N THR A 1025 -18.25 -23.65 17.50
CA THR A 1025 -17.40 -24.57 16.74
C THR A 1025 -16.02 -23.98 16.52
N GLU A 1026 -15.04 -24.86 16.24
CA GLU A 1026 -13.78 -24.44 15.66
C GLU A 1026 -13.99 -23.81 14.27
N GLY A 1027 -13.12 -22.86 13.92
CA GLY A 1027 -13.17 -22.16 12.65
C GLY A 1027 -13.08 -20.65 12.81
N SER A 1028 -13.34 -19.94 11.71
CA SER A 1028 -13.28 -18.48 11.64
C SER A 1028 -14.66 -17.86 11.80
N VAL A 1029 -14.78 -16.83 12.63
CA VAL A 1029 -16.04 -16.10 12.82
C VAL A 1029 -16.31 -15.20 11.61
N ASP A 1030 -17.58 -15.12 11.16
CA ASP A 1030 -17.99 -14.11 10.17
C ASP A 1030 -18.13 -12.73 10.84
N PRO A 1031 -17.29 -11.75 10.48
CA PRO A 1031 -17.36 -10.41 11.08
C PRO A 1031 -18.72 -9.71 10.87
N LYS A 1032 -19.45 -10.03 9.80
CA LYS A 1032 -20.79 -9.46 9.53
C LYS A 1032 -21.88 -10.09 10.38
N ALA A 1033 -21.70 -11.34 10.80
CA ALA A 1033 -22.56 -11.95 11.81
C ALA A 1033 -22.24 -11.33 13.18
N LEU A 1034 -20.95 -11.23 13.51
CA LEU A 1034 -20.49 -10.72 14.80
C LEU A 1034 -20.98 -9.27 15.07
N ILE A 1035 -20.92 -8.36 14.09
CA ILE A 1035 -21.42 -6.98 14.26
C ILE A 1035 -22.92 -6.89 14.48
N ARG A 1036 -23.70 -7.86 13.99
CA ARG A 1036 -25.15 -7.91 14.21
C ARG A 1036 -25.49 -8.42 15.60
N VAL A 1037 -24.65 -9.29 16.16
CA VAL A 1037 -24.87 -9.97 17.43
C VAL A 1037 -24.31 -9.17 18.60
N ARG A 1038 -23.07 -8.69 18.52
CA ARG A 1038 -22.41 -7.90 19.58
C ARG A 1038 -22.48 -6.40 19.25
N ASP A 1039 -21.33 -5.78 19.03
CA ASP A 1039 -21.15 -4.36 18.84
C ASP A 1039 -19.95 -4.07 17.91
N VAL A 1040 -19.65 -2.79 17.69
CA VAL A 1040 -18.56 -2.37 16.80
C VAL A 1040 -17.19 -2.66 17.41
N LEU A 1041 -16.99 -2.42 18.71
CA LEU A 1041 -15.68 -2.56 19.34
C LEU A 1041 -15.26 -4.03 19.38
N SER A 1042 -16.16 -4.96 19.72
CA SER A 1042 -15.86 -6.41 19.70
C SER A 1042 -15.41 -6.89 18.32
N VAL A 1043 -16.01 -6.36 17.24
CA VAL A 1043 -15.64 -6.73 15.87
C VAL A 1043 -14.28 -6.15 15.50
N GLN A 1044 -13.99 -4.91 15.93
CA GLN A 1044 -12.71 -4.27 15.68
C GLN A 1044 -11.56 -4.99 16.40
N GLU A 1045 -11.78 -5.41 17.64
CA GLU A 1045 -10.84 -6.20 18.43
C GLU A 1045 -10.63 -7.59 17.81
N TYR A 1046 -11.70 -8.27 17.40
CA TYR A 1046 -11.62 -9.55 16.70
C TYR A 1046 -10.78 -9.44 15.42
N LEU A 1047 -11.04 -8.43 14.58
CA LEU A 1047 -10.30 -8.20 13.34
C LEU A 1047 -8.82 -7.88 13.62
N LEU A 1048 -8.53 -7.10 14.66
CA LEU A 1048 -7.16 -6.80 15.08
C LEU A 1048 -6.41 -8.07 15.50
N ALA A 1049 -7.01 -8.87 16.38
CA ALA A 1049 -6.41 -10.09 16.90
C ALA A 1049 -6.14 -11.12 15.79
N GLU A 1050 -7.09 -11.32 14.85
CA GLU A 1050 -6.91 -12.24 13.73
C GLU A 1050 -5.80 -11.81 12.77
N VAL A 1051 -5.69 -10.50 12.49
CA VAL A 1051 -4.62 -9.99 11.63
C VAL A 1051 -3.26 -10.16 12.31
N GLN A 1052 -3.15 -9.79 13.60
CA GLN A 1052 -1.90 -9.93 14.34
C GLN A 1052 -1.45 -11.39 14.45
N LYS A 1053 -2.40 -12.28 14.76
CA LYS A 1053 -2.17 -13.73 14.79
C LYS A 1053 -1.51 -14.23 13.50
N VAL A 1054 -2.06 -13.87 12.33
CA VAL A 1054 -1.50 -14.31 11.04
C VAL A 1054 -0.09 -13.78 10.80
N TYR A 1055 0.21 -12.52 11.15
CA TYR A 1055 1.56 -11.97 10.96
C TYR A 1055 2.59 -12.54 11.95
N ARG A 1056 2.22 -12.68 13.22
CA ARG A 1056 3.10 -13.19 14.29
C ARG A 1056 3.45 -14.67 14.07
N MET A 1057 2.49 -15.51 13.67
CA MET A 1057 2.77 -16.91 13.27
C MET A 1057 3.77 -17.02 12.14
N GLN A 1058 3.85 -16.01 11.28
CA GLN A 1058 4.81 -15.96 10.17
C GLN A 1058 6.14 -15.27 10.55
N GLY A 1059 6.32 -14.95 11.83
CA GLY A 1059 7.51 -14.27 12.36
C GLY A 1059 7.65 -12.84 11.86
N VAL A 1060 6.54 -12.15 11.60
CA VAL A 1060 6.53 -10.73 11.25
C VAL A 1060 5.80 -9.93 12.31
N GLU A 1061 6.48 -8.91 12.85
CA GLU A 1061 5.95 -8.02 13.86
C GLU A 1061 5.48 -6.72 13.19
N ILE A 1062 4.28 -6.27 13.56
CA ILE A 1062 3.65 -5.05 13.06
C ILE A 1062 2.96 -4.38 14.24
N GLY A 1063 3.10 -3.06 14.38
CA GLY A 1063 2.41 -2.34 15.44
C GLY A 1063 0.88 -2.33 15.29
N ASP A 1064 0.16 -2.59 16.38
CA ASP A 1064 -1.32 -2.61 16.46
C ASP A 1064 -1.98 -1.39 15.82
N LYS A 1065 -1.39 -0.20 15.99
CA LYS A 1065 -1.94 1.07 15.50
C LYS A 1065 -2.17 1.06 13.99
N HIS A 1066 -1.34 0.35 13.23
CA HIS A 1066 -1.47 0.29 11.78
C HIS A 1066 -2.73 -0.49 11.38
N VAL A 1067 -2.99 -1.59 12.07
CA VAL A 1067 -4.20 -2.42 11.86
C VAL A 1067 -5.44 -1.66 12.36
N GLU A 1068 -5.37 -1.00 13.51
CA GLU A 1068 -6.46 -0.17 14.03
C GLU A 1068 -6.90 0.90 13.02
N VAL A 1069 -5.94 1.61 12.41
CA VAL A 1069 -6.23 2.65 11.42
C VAL A 1069 -6.92 2.07 10.18
N MET A 1070 -6.52 0.88 9.72
CA MET A 1070 -7.18 0.21 8.59
C MET A 1070 -8.59 -0.26 8.93
N VAL A 1071 -8.75 -0.96 10.06
CA VAL A 1071 -10.04 -1.51 10.48
C VAL A 1071 -11.04 -0.39 10.79
N ARG A 1072 -10.58 0.76 11.30
CA ARG A 1072 -11.41 1.96 11.43
C ARG A 1072 -12.03 2.39 10.10
N GLN A 1073 -11.28 2.34 8.99
CA GLN A 1073 -11.82 2.73 7.68
C GLN A 1073 -12.88 1.75 7.15
N MET A 1074 -12.83 0.48 7.55
CA MET A 1074 -13.83 -0.53 7.16
C MET A 1074 -15.20 -0.31 7.82
N LEU A 1075 -15.27 0.46 8.91
CA LEU A 1075 -16.47 0.66 9.75
C LEU A 1075 -16.96 2.13 9.78
N ARG A 1076 -16.54 2.98 8.84
CA ARG A 1076 -16.91 4.40 8.80
C ARG A 1076 -18.35 4.70 8.41
N LYS A 1077 -19.07 3.74 7.83
CA LYS A 1077 -20.40 3.97 7.25
C LYS A 1077 -21.51 3.37 8.13
N ILE A 1078 -22.61 4.10 8.23
CA ILE A 1078 -23.84 3.67 8.87
C ILE A 1078 -24.94 3.54 7.81
N ARG A 1079 -25.77 2.50 7.93
CA ARG A 1079 -26.98 2.34 7.11
C ARG A 1079 -28.17 2.84 7.89
N VAL A 1080 -28.88 3.81 7.33
CA VAL A 1080 -30.10 4.35 7.93
C VAL A 1080 -31.22 3.32 7.80
N MET A 1081 -31.86 2.99 8.92
CA MET A 1081 -32.95 2.02 9.01
C MET A 1081 -34.29 2.75 9.00
N ASP A 1082 -34.45 3.67 9.95
CA ASP A 1082 -35.59 4.57 10.05
C ASP A 1082 -35.10 6.01 9.97
N THR A 1083 -35.81 6.84 9.23
CA THR A 1083 -35.44 8.23 8.99
C THR A 1083 -35.95 9.15 10.08
N GLY A 1084 -36.93 8.72 10.90
CA GLY A 1084 -37.64 9.62 11.80
C GLY A 1084 -38.18 10.82 11.03
N ASP A 1085 -38.00 12.02 11.59
CA ASP A 1085 -38.38 13.29 10.97
C ASP A 1085 -37.22 13.96 10.21
N THR A 1086 -36.09 13.27 10.04
CA THR A 1086 -34.93 13.83 9.32
C THR A 1086 -35.14 13.83 7.81
N ASN A 1087 -34.42 14.70 7.10
CA ASN A 1087 -34.40 14.73 5.63
C ASN A 1087 -33.60 13.59 4.99
N ILE A 1088 -33.19 12.58 5.76
CA ILE A 1088 -32.37 11.47 5.29
C ILE A 1088 -33.25 10.43 4.58
N LEU A 1089 -32.70 9.74 3.59
CA LEU A 1089 -33.40 8.64 2.91
C LEU A 1089 -33.16 7.29 3.59
N PRO A 1090 -34.19 6.42 3.66
CA PRO A 1090 -34.06 5.11 4.29
C PRO A 1090 -33.17 4.20 3.44
N GLY A 1091 -32.33 3.40 4.10
CA GLY A 1091 -31.40 2.47 3.46
C GLY A 1091 -30.13 3.11 2.88
N THR A 1092 -29.98 4.43 2.95
CA THR A 1092 -28.76 5.11 2.52
C THR A 1092 -27.57 4.77 3.40
N LEU A 1093 -26.39 4.68 2.77
CA LEU A 1093 -25.12 4.56 3.47
C LEU A 1093 -24.53 5.96 3.63
N MET A 1094 -24.34 6.39 4.88
CA MET A 1094 -23.79 7.70 5.22
C MET A 1094 -22.56 7.55 6.10
N ASP A 1095 -21.68 8.56 6.11
CA ASP A 1095 -20.60 8.62 7.09
C ASP A 1095 -21.19 8.85 8.49
N ILE A 1096 -20.58 8.23 9.51
CA ILE A 1096 -21.03 8.34 10.91
C ILE A 1096 -21.14 9.82 11.32
N HIS A 1097 -20.19 10.67 10.94
CA HIS A 1097 -20.20 12.08 11.35
C HIS A 1097 -21.38 12.85 10.76
N THR A 1098 -21.68 12.65 9.47
CA THR A 1098 -22.83 13.29 8.81
C THR A 1098 -24.15 12.82 9.43
N PHE A 1099 -24.26 11.53 9.76
CA PHE A 1099 -25.42 10.98 10.44
C PHE A 1099 -25.60 11.55 11.86
N THR A 1100 -24.51 11.64 12.63
CA THR A 1100 -24.54 12.23 13.98
C THR A 1100 -24.90 13.71 13.96
N GLU A 1101 -24.41 14.48 12.98
CA GLU A 1101 -24.71 15.90 12.82
C GLU A 1101 -26.19 16.13 12.50
N ALA A 1102 -26.74 15.38 11.53
CA ALA A 1102 -28.17 15.44 11.20
C ALA A 1102 -29.08 15.04 12.38
N ASN A 1103 -28.69 14.02 13.15
CA ASN A 1103 -29.44 13.64 14.35
C ASN A 1103 -29.33 14.68 15.46
N ARG A 1104 -28.17 15.32 15.62
CA ARG A 1104 -27.99 16.40 16.59
C ARG A 1104 -28.91 17.57 16.27
N GLU A 1105 -29.02 17.95 15.01
CA GLU A 1105 -29.96 18.99 14.55
C GLU A 1105 -31.41 18.61 14.85
N ALA A 1106 -31.83 17.37 14.55
CA ALA A 1106 -33.19 16.89 14.83
C ALA A 1106 -33.51 16.86 16.33
N ILE A 1107 -32.56 16.47 17.17
CA ILE A 1107 -32.74 16.48 18.63
C ILE A 1107 -32.89 17.91 19.15
N LEU A 1108 -32.10 18.86 18.64
CA LEU A 1108 -32.18 20.27 19.02
C LEU A 1108 -33.51 20.91 18.58
N SER A 1109 -34.10 20.46 17.47
CA SER A 1109 -35.43 20.90 17.02
C SER A 1109 -36.60 20.19 17.71
N GLY A 1110 -36.34 19.22 18.60
CA GLY A 1110 -37.36 18.41 19.27
C GLY A 1110 -38.05 17.38 18.37
N SER A 1111 -37.46 17.06 17.22
CA SER A 1111 -38.01 16.11 16.23
C SER A 1111 -37.46 14.69 16.47
N GLN A 1112 -38.09 13.65 15.92
CA GLN A 1112 -37.58 12.29 16.05
C GLN A 1112 -36.30 12.09 15.22
N PRO A 1113 -35.17 11.71 15.84
CA PRO A 1113 -33.91 11.49 15.12
C PRO A 1113 -33.95 10.20 14.29
N ALA A 1114 -33.09 10.12 13.27
CA ALA A 1114 -32.94 8.91 12.47
C ALA A 1114 -32.25 7.79 13.27
N THR A 1115 -32.60 6.54 12.97
CA THR A 1115 -31.93 5.36 13.52
C THR A 1115 -31.13 4.66 12.42
N GLY A 1116 -29.93 4.18 12.76
CA GLY A 1116 -29.03 3.54 11.81
C GLY A 1116 -28.27 2.39 12.44
N ARG A 1117 -27.80 1.45 11.60
CA ARG A 1117 -26.92 0.36 12.00
C ARG A 1117 -25.55 0.49 11.34
N PRO A 1118 -24.44 0.31 12.08
CA PRO A 1118 -23.10 0.36 11.51
C PRO A 1118 -22.93 -0.78 10.49
N VAL A 1119 -22.15 -0.53 9.44
CA VAL A 1119 -21.91 -1.52 8.38
C VAL A 1119 -20.43 -1.74 8.21
N LEU A 1120 -20.02 -3.00 8.25
CA LEU A 1120 -18.69 -3.44 7.86
C LEU A 1120 -18.59 -3.54 6.32
N LEU A 1121 -17.65 -2.80 5.75
CA LEU A 1121 -17.34 -2.83 4.32
C LEU A 1121 -15.92 -3.36 4.10
N GLY A 1122 -15.76 -4.24 3.11
CA GLY A 1122 -14.42 -4.62 2.63
C GLY A 1122 -13.70 -3.43 2.02
N ILE A 1123 -12.36 -3.44 2.07
CA ILE A 1123 -11.52 -2.33 1.61
C ILE A 1123 -11.82 -1.87 0.18
N THR A 1124 -12.06 -2.79 -0.76
CA THR A 1124 -12.39 -2.42 -2.16
C THR A 1124 -13.69 -1.63 -2.25
N LYS A 1125 -14.69 -2.01 -1.44
CA LYS A 1125 -16.00 -1.34 -1.42
C LYS A 1125 -15.94 -0.01 -0.68
N ALA A 1126 -15.19 0.06 0.42
CA ALA A 1126 -14.96 1.30 1.16
C ALA A 1126 -14.32 2.38 0.28
N SER A 1127 -13.30 2.04 -0.53
CA SER A 1127 -12.65 2.98 -1.46
C SER A 1127 -13.59 3.55 -2.53
N LEU A 1128 -14.59 2.79 -2.96
CA LEU A 1128 -15.56 3.21 -3.98
C LEU A 1128 -16.66 4.12 -3.42
N GLU A 1129 -16.99 3.97 -2.13
CA GLU A 1129 -18.02 4.75 -1.43
C GLU A 1129 -17.43 5.97 -0.70
N THR A 1130 -16.34 6.52 -1.24
CA THR A 1130 -15.70 7.74 -0.73
C THR A 1130 -16.45 9.00 -1.17
N ASP A 1131 -16.27 10.08 -0.42
CA ASP A 1131 -16.96 11.34 -0.72
C ASP A 1131 -16.37 12.02 -1.96
N SER A 1132 -15.07 11.91 -2.21
CA SER A 1132 -14.44 12.36 -3.46
C SER A 1132 -14.72 11.40 -4.62
N PHE A 1133 -15.37 11.92 -5.67
CA PHE A 1133 -15.55 11.15 -6.90
C PHE A 1133 -14.25 11.02 -7.72
N LEU A 1134 -13.31 11.97 -7.58
CA LEU A 1134 -12.00 11.91 -8.26
C LEU A 1134 -11.16 10.75 -7.74
N SER A 1135 -11.12 10.58 -6.41
CA SER A 1135 -10.42 9.48 -5.78
C SER A 1135 -11.03 8.13 -6.19
N ALA A 1136 -12.35 7.96 -6.05
CA ALA A 1136 -13.04 6.74 -6.43
C ALA A 1136 -12.86 6.40 -7.93
N ALA A 1137 -12.97 7.40 -8.82
CA ALA A 1137 -12.87 7.20 -10.27
C ALA A 1137 -11.46 6.76 -10.73
N SER A 1138 -10.42 7.15 -9.99
CA SER A 1138 -9.03 6.74 -10.25
C SER A 1138 -8.74 5.29 -9.84
N PHE A 1139 -9.50 4.79 -8.86
CA PHE A 1139 -9.37 3.44 -8.34
C PHE A 1139 -10.04 2.43 -9.27
N GLN A 1140 -11.36 2.28 -9.28
CA GLN A 1140 -12.06 1.30 -10.11
C GLN A 1140 -13.37 1.84 -10.67
N GLU A 1141 -13.89 1.16 -11.70
CA GLU A 1141 -15.21 1.47 -12.28
C GLU A 1141 -15.45 2.95 -12.60
N THR A 1142 -14.43 3.61 -13.17
CA THR A 1142 -14.41 5.05 -13.49
C THR A 1142 -15.72 5.54 -14.11
N THR A 1143 -16.30 4.79 -15.06
CA THR A 1143 -17.56 5.18 -15.71
C THR A 1143 -18.76 5.15 -14.77
N ARG A 1144 -18.85 4.16 -13.87
CA ARG A 1144 -19.93 4.06 -12.89
C ARG A 1144 -19.88 5.23 -11.91
N VAL A 1145 -18.69 5.53 -11.38
CA VAL A 1145 -18.47 6.62 -10.42
C VAL A 1145 -18.80 7.98 -11.04
N LEU A 1146 -18.30 8.25 -12.25
CA LEU A 1146 -18.56 9.53 -12.93
C LEU A 1146 -20.04 9.70 -13.31
N THR A 1147 -20.71 8.61 -13.71
CA THR A 1147 -22.14 8.64 -14.03
C THR A 1147 -22.97 9.01 -12.82
N ASP A 1148 -22.68 8.41 -11.65
CA ASP A 1148 -23.38 8.70 -10.40
C ASP A 1148 -23.13 10.14 -9.92
N ALA A 1149 -21.86 10.56 -9.95
CA ALA A 1149 -21.47 11.91 -9.53
C ALA A 1149 -22.11 12.99 -10.42
N ALA A 1150 -22.21 12.75 -11.74
CA ALA A 1150 -22.83 13.69 -12.68
C ALA A 1150 -24.33 13.85 -12.45
N ILE A 1151 -25.06 12.76 -12.14
CA ILE A 1151 -26.50 12.83 -11.81
C ILE A 1151 -26.71 13.59 -10.49
N LYS A 1152 -25.93 13.24 -9.47
CA LYS A 1152 -26.01 13.89 -8.15
C LYS A 1152 -25.52 15.34 -8.15
N GLY A 1153 -24.89 15.81 -9.23
CA GLY A 1153 -24.33 17.16 -9.30
C GLY A 1153 -23.21 17.37 -8.28
N LYS A 1154 -22.44 16.32 -7.96
CA LYS A 1154 -21.56 16.25 -6.78
C LYS A 1154 -20.47 17.33 -6.83
N ARG A 1155 -20.22 17.92 -5.66
CA ARG A 1155 -19.09 18.84 -5.39
C ARG A 1155 -18.05 18.10 -4.58
N ASP A 1156 -16.79 18.25 -4.97
CA ASP A 1156 -15.62 17.67 -4.31
C ASP A 1156 -14.77 18.78 -3.70
N GLU A 1157 -14.56 18.73 -2.38
CA GLU A 1157 -13.81 19.73 -1.60
C GLU A 1157 -12.29 19.50 -1.59
N LEU A 1158 -11.79 18.46 -2.27
CA LEU A 1158 -10.35 18.23 -2.45
C LEU A 1158 -9.56 18.09 -1.13
N LEU A 1159 -10.16 17.46 -0.12
CA LEU A 1159 -9.56 17.30 1.22
C LEU A 1159 -8.49 16.22 1.30
N GLY A 1160 -8.51 15.25 0.38
CA GLY A 1160 -7.60 14.10 0.37
C GLY A 1160 -6.30 14.36 -0.40
N LEU A 1161 -5.38 13.39 -0.32
CA LEU A 1161 -4.07 13.49 -0.98
C LEU A 1161 -4.18 13.29 -2.49
N LYS A 1162 -4.98 12.31 -2.93
CA LYS A 1162 -5.00 11.86 -4.32
C LYS A 1162 -5.62 12.89 -5.27
N GLU A 1163 -6.64 13.58 -4.82
CA GLU A 1163 -7.30 14.66 -5.56
C GLU A 1163 -6.30 15.78 -5.85
N ASN A 1164 -5.54 16.20 -4.84
CA ASN A 1164 -4.52 17.23 -4.98
C ASN A 1164 -3.36 16.78 -5.88
N VAL A 1165 -2.90 15.52 -5.77
CA VAL A 1165 -1.89 14.95 -6.68
C VAL A 1165 -2.38 14.94 -8.13
N ILE A 1166 -3.63 14.53 -8.39
CA ILE A 1166 -4.22 14.51 -9.74
C ILE A 1166 -4.27 15.91 -10.34
N LEU A 1167 -4.61 16.92 -9.54
CA LEU A 1167 -4.77 18.31 -9.97
C LEU A 1167 -3.44 19.08 -10.01
N GLY A 1168 -2.39 18.56 -9.38
CA GLY A 1168 -1.09 19.22 -9.28
C GLY A 1168 -1.03 20.30 -8.20
N LYS A 1169 -1.84 20.19 -7.15
CA LYS A 1169 -1.81 21.05 -5.95
C LYS A 1169 -0.91 20.43 -4.88
N LEU A 1170 -0.44 21.27 -3.95
CA LEU A 1170 0.22 20.78 -2.74
C LEU A 1170 -0.74 19.89 -1.94
N VAL A 1171 -0.23 18.75 -1.48
CA VAL A 1171 -1.02 17.80 -0.69
C VAL A 1171 -1.28 18.36 0.71
N PRO A 1172 -2.47 18.15 1.30
CA PRO A 1172 -2.80 18.64 2.64
C PRO A 1172 -2.22 17.76 3.77
N ALA A 1173 -0.97 17.31 3.64
CA ALA A 1173 -0.22 16.53 4.62
C ALA A 1173 1.24 16.99 4.68
N GLY A 1174 1.93 16.63 5.75
CA GLY A 1174 3.30 17.08 6.04
C GLY A 1174 3.41 18.61 5.99
N THR A 1175 4.43 19.10 5.30
CA THR A 1175 4.72 20.53 5.09
C THR A 1175 3.62 21.28 4.34
N GLY A 1176 2.77 20.57 3.59
CA GLY A 1176 1.68 21.17 2.80
C GLY A 1176 0.45 21.58 3.60
N ILE A 1177 0.36 21.24 4.89
CA ILE A 1177 -0.79 21.59 5.74
C ILE A 1177 -0.85 23.10 6.01
N GLY A 1178 -2.07 23.65 6.12
CA GLY A 1178 -2.28 25.08 6.36
C GLY A 1178 -1.65 25.61 7.65
N ARG A 1179 -1.48 24.77 8.68
CA ARG A 1179 -0.82 25.11 9.96
C ARG A 1179 0.62 25.57 9.73
N TYR A 1180 1.42 24.81 8.98
CA TYR A 1180 2.82 25.15 8.73
C TYR A 1180 2.98 26.26 7.67
N ARG A 1181 2.12 26.28 6.65
CA ARG A 1181 2.19 27.30 5.59
C ARG A 1181 1.88 28.71 6.05
N LYS A 1182 1.11 28.87 7.14
CA LYS A 1182 0.72 30.17 7.70
C LYS A 1182 1.68 30.67 8.78
N LEU A 1183 2.63 29.85 9.23
CA LEU A 1183 3.67 30.30 10.16
C LEU A 1183 4.48 31.40 9.47
N LYS A 1184 4.47 32.60 10.04
CA LYS A 1184 5.41 33.65 9.66
C LYS A 1184 6.73 33.29 10.33
N SER A 1185 7.82 33.25 9.57
CA SER A 1185 9.15 33.08 10.14
C SER A 1185 9.42 34.24 11.10
N GLU A 1186 9.52 33.97 12.39
CA GLU A 1186 10.24 34.86 13.29
C GLU A 1186 11.69 34.81 12.84
N VAL A 1187 12.11 35.83 12.11
CA VAL A 1187 13.52 36.01 11.77
C VAL A 1187 14.22 36.22 13.10
N ILE A 1188 14.89 35.19 13.59
CA ILE A 1188 15.85 35.30 14.69
C ILE A 1188 16.88 36.31 14.19
N LYS A 1189 16.82 37.54 14.71
CA LYS A 1189 17.88 38.52 14.50
C LYS A 1189 19.14 37.91 15.09
N GLU A 1190 20.08 37.53 14.24
CA GLU A 1190 21.44 37.23 14.64
C GLU A 1190 22.01 38.48 15.33
N THR A 1191 21.97 38.48 16.66
CA THR A 1191 22.92 39.21 17.50
C THR A 1191 23.73 38.17 18.25
N ALA A 1192 24.74 37.65 17.58
CA ALA A 1192 25.91 37.06 18.23
C ALA A 1192 27.11 37.61 17.47
N GLU A 1193 27.62 38.75 17.94
CA GLU A 1193 28.96 39.19 17.63
C GLU A 1193 29.92 38.07 18.03
N VAL A 1194 30.45 37.37 17.04
CA VAL A 1194 31.61 36.51 17.20
C VAL A 1194 32.80 37.45 17.36
N THR A 1195 33.19 37.70 18.60
CA THR A 1195 34.46 38.36 18.92
C THR A 1195 35.60 37.43 18.54
N ASP A 1196 36.33 37.80 17.49
CA ASP A 1196 37.66 37.28 17.16
C ASP A 1196 38.63 37.56 18.31
N GLU A 1197 38.85 36.59 19.20
CA GLU A 1197 40.04 36.52 20.04
C GLU A 1197 40.63 35.11 19.99
N ILE A 1198 41.39 34.84 18.93
CA ILE A 1198 42.44 33.81 18.96
C ILE A 1198 43.71 34.44 18.39
N THR A 1199 44.46 35.12 19.26
CA THR A 1199 45.93 35.17 19.19
C THR A 1199 46.50 35.09 20.62
N ASN A 1200 47.43 34.15 20.81
CA ASN A 1200 48.24 33.86 22.01
C ASN A 1200 47.63 32.94 23.08
N ILE A 1201 47.84 31.63 22.95
CA ILE A 1201 48.78 30.80 23.74
C ILE A 1201 48.92 29.43 23.06
#